data_AF-A0A1T4RP81-F1
#
_entry.id   AF-A0A1T4RP81-F1
#
_cell.length_a   1.000
_cell.length_b   1.000
_cell.length_c   1.000
_cell.angle_alpha   90.00
_cell.angle_beta   90.00
_cell.angle_gamma   90.00
#
_symmetry.space_group_name_H-M   'P 1'
#
loop_
_entity.id
_entity.type
_entity.pdbx_description
1 polymer ?
#
loop_
_entity_poly.entity_id
_entity_poly.type
_entity_poly.pdbx_seq_one_letter_code
_entity_poly.pdbx_strand_id
1 'polypeptide(L)'
;MHQTKYHDRLGRKGTLLAGVMLAFFGAANAQVKYTAGNNSWDTDSLGNHRAVVSFSGATGPARVIIPWRRHDRHPEQKRIIVQDARTKQPVSRVFPVSINREKGDIVFDPVSGKGTYYIYYLPYKNEGRPNYPKSAYLAPEPASGNSWANTITVPAKPNAVVKELEAIDTFNTFYPMEVIATAAEVKQLLLKHPGAGYLVFPEDRAFPIRMTRDLPQRWIQRGPSQRFAGQANKGEYYAFQLGVYALRPLKRVQVHFNDLKTTDGKTIPASQLQCINTQGTTYDAQPLTATVNIPEGAVQAMWCGIDVPADAAPGVYKGVATIHPEGKPAMPVRITLTVTSKTAVSSGFNEPWKQTRLKWLNSTLAQDNSVIAPYTPLDMKDSVISLLGRKVGIHKDGFPAQIQTFFTPEMTSLSNQAKNILTEPVHFHFVAADGKDLKWKNNGWRLTGKEAGKISWKASNTTTGLKMDVHASLEFDGYMDYTVKVTALEDVALKDITLHLPLEKTAAKYMMGLNQKGGARPEKIDWKWDVQHKNQDGAWLGDVNAGLQFTLRDEHYVRPLNTNFYLQKPLLLPVSWGNGDKGGITIGEKGKAILVNAYSGERTLRKGDTLYFNFHLIITPFHPINTDFQWSTRFYHKYNNLDSIKATGATVVNIHHGNDINPWINYPFIEWKKMKDYIDEAHRKGLKVKIYNTVRELSNHAWETFPLRSLGHEVYSPGKGGGFSWLQEHVDSDYIAAWFVPEFKDAAIINSGMNRWHNYYVEGMNWLVQNVGIDGIYLDDVAFDRVTMKRIKRTLTQSGHPGIIDLHSANQYNKSDGFINSAMLYMEHFPYLNRLWFGEYFDYENNSPDFFLTEVSGIPFGLMGEMLQDGGNPWRGMVYGMTSRMPWSDNADPRPIWKVWDDFGMQGAEMIGYWVENSPVKTNNAQVPATIYKKGGAVLVSLASWAKENTTIQLNIDWKALGIDPARAVITAPAIRNFQDGRTFGKDTPIPVAKNKGWLLIIK
;
A
#
# COMPACT_ATOMS: atom_id res chain seq x y z
N MET A 1 58.11 -60.27 -22.01
CA MET A 1 59.20 -59.56 -22.70
C MET A 1 59.07 -58.08 -22.36
N HIS A 2 59.81 -57.59 -21.37
CA HIS A 2 61.14 -56.96 -21.50
C HIS A 2 61.07 -55.52 -22.03
N GLN A 3 61.34 -54.55 -21.13
CA GLN A 3 62.39 -53.49 -21.21
C GLN A 3 61.97 -52.23 -20.42
N THR A 4 62.59 -51.97 -19.25
CA THR A 4 63.74 -51.06 -18.94
C THR A 4 63.36 -49.58 -18.76
N LYS A 5 63.50 -49.07 -17.53
CA LYS A 5 64.55 -48.12 -17.02
C LYS A 5 64.20 -46.65 -17.26
N TYR A 6 64.50 -45.66 -16.40
CA TYR A 6 64.88 -45.48 -15.00
C TYR A 6 65.03 -43.95 -14.85
N HIS A 7 64.65 -43.31 -13.73
CA HIS A 7 65.36 -42.16 -13.16
C HIS A 7 64.81 -41.80 -11.76
N ASP A 8 65.72 -41.83 -10.78
CA ASP A 8 65.96 -40.93 -9.63
C ASP A 8 64.90 -39.87 -9.27
N ARG A 9 64.65 -39.44 -8.03
CA ARG A 9 65.29 -39.57 -6.70
C ARG A 9 64.29 -38.92 -5.72
N LEU A 10 64.09 -39.43 -4.51
CA LEU A 10 63.86 -38.61 -3.29
C LEU A 10 63.84 -39.49 -2.02
N GLY A 11 64.47 -38.97 -0.97
CA GLY A 11 64.96 -39.72 0.18
C GLY A 11 64.03 -39.84 1.38
N ARG A 12 64.18 -40.98 2.08
CA ARG A 12 64.39 -41.18 3.54
C ARG A 12 64.30 -39.92 4.43
N LYS A 13 63.62 -39.88 5.59
CA LYS A 13 63.69 -40.78 6.77
C LYS A 13 62.56 -40.50 7.81
N GLY A 14 62.08 -41.55 8.48
CA GLY A 14 61.60 -41.60 9.90
C GLY A 14 60.17 -41.11 10.21
N THR A 15 59.40 -41.60 11.18
CA THR A 15 59.46 -42.75 12.12
C THR A 15 58.05 -42.84 12.78
N LEU A 16 57.63 -44.03 13.24
CA LEU A 16 56.70 -44.25 14.38
C LEU A 16 55.26 -43.64 14.35
N LEU A 17 54.24 -44.47 14.15
CA LEU A 17 53.20 -44.85 15.15
C LEU A 17 52.01 -45.51 14.43
N ALA A 18 51.86 -46.81 14.61
CA ALA A 18 50.63 -47.54 14.34
C ALA A 18 49.82 -47.60 15.65
N GLY A 19 48.61 -47.03 15.63
CA GLY A 19 47.68 -47.05 16.77
C GLY A 19 46.88 -45.77 16.85
N VAL A 20 45.54 -45.89 16.87
CA VAL A 20 44.52 -44.82 16.97
C VAL A 20 44.12 -44.16 15.64
N MET A 21 43.25 -44.82 14.87
CA MET A 21 42.20 -44.16 14.06
C MET A 21 41.05 -45.14 13.70
N LEU A 22 40.56 -45.87 14.70
CA LEU A 22 39.38 -46.73 14.56
C LEU A 22 38.52 -46.62 15.84
N ALA A 23 38.11 -45.39 16.18
CA ALA A 23 37.16 -45.12 17.27
C ALA A 23 36.59 -43.68 17.21
N PHE A 24 35.95 -43.26 16.12
CA PHE A 24 35.12 -42.02 16.13
C PHE A 24 33.91 -42.05 15.18
N PHE A 25 33.41 -43.24 14.82
CA PHE A 25 32.09 -43.40 14.19
C PHE A 25 31.19 -44.19 15.13
N GLY A 26 30.52 -43.49 16.04
CA GLY A 26 29.71 -44.16 17.06
C GLY A 26 29.10 -43.23 18.10
N ALA A 27 28.55 -42.10 17.69
CA ALA A 27 27.50 -41.44 18.46
C ALA A 27 26.48 -40.93 17.46
N ALA A 28 25.39 -41.67 17.29
CA ALA A 28 24.19 -41.15 16.68
C ALA A 28 23.75 -39.95 17.54
N ASN A 29 24.08 -38.72 17.10
CA ASN A 29 23.48 -37.53 17.67
C ASN A 29 21.98 -37.61 17.38
N ALA A 30 21.19 -38.02 18.37
CA ALA A 30 19.75 -37.89 18.30
C ALA A 30 19.41 -36.43 17.96
N GLN A 31 18.63 -36.22 16.91
CA GLN A 31 18.21 -34.88 16.51
C GLN A 31 17.43 -34.26 17.68
N VAL A 32 17.86 -33.08 18.13
CA VAL A 32 17.16 -32.36 19.20
C VAL A 32 15.74 -32.06 18.75
N LYS A 33 14.77 -32.32 19.63
CA LYS A 33 13.36 -32.10 19.38
C LYS A 33 13.07 -30.59 19.36
N TYR A 34 12.31 -30.12 18.38
CA TYR A 34 11.81 -28.75 18.32
C TYR A 34 10.33 -28.73 18.71
N THR A 35 9.94 -27.83 19.61
CA THR A 35 8.57 -27.74 20.15
C THR A 35 8.13 -26.29 20.34
N ALA A 36 6.84 -26.10 20.63
CA ALA A 36 6.27 -24.81 21.00
C ALA A 36 6.10 -24.74 22.52
N GLY A 37 6.44 -23.60 23.10
CA GLY A 37 6.34 -23.27 24.50
C GLY A 37 4.93 -22.88 24.96
N ASN A 38 3.96 -22.84 24.05
CA ASN A 38 2.56 -22.50 24.29
C ASN A 38 2.37 -21.20 25.08
N ASN A 39 3.12 -20.15 24.71
CA ASN A 39 3.07 -18.83 25.35
C ASN A 39 3.39 -18.85 26.87
N SER A 40 4.24 -19.79 27.33
CA SER A 40 4.49 -20.03 28.76
C SER A 40 5.52 -19.10 29.44
N TRP A 41 6.02 -18.07 28.74
CA TRP A 41 6.92 -17.07 29.32
C TRP A 41 6.73 -15.69 28.69
N ASP A 42 7.26 -14.68 29.35
CA ASP A 42 7.23 -13.31 28.86
C ASP A 42 8.36 -13.06 27.85
N THR A 43 7.98 -12.78 26.60
CA THR A 43 8.90 -12.54 25.50
C THR A 43 9.67 -11.23 25.65
N ASP A 44 9.11 -10.24 26.35
CA ASP A 44 9.71 -8.91 26.48
C ASP A 44 10.85 -8.90 27.52
N SER A 45 11.00 -9.99 28.29
CA SER A 45 12.12 -10.20 29.21
C SER A 45 13.06 -11.33 28.77
N LEU A 46 12.51 -12.41 28.21
CA LEU A 46 13.26 -13.64 27.95
C LEU A 46 13.45 -13.96 26.46
N GLY A 47 12.87 -13.17 25.55
CA GLY A 47 12.93 -13.39 24.10
C GLY A 47 12.00 -14.50 23.62
N ASN A 48 12.11 -14.87 22.34
CA ASN A 48 11.20 -15.81 21.69
C ASN A 48 11.61 -17.29 21.81
N HIS A 49 12.82 -17.59 22.33
CA HIS A 49 13.39 -18.94 22.22
C HIS A 49 14.14 -19.41 23.47
N ARG A 50 14.04 -20.72 23.74
CA ARG A 50 14.79 -21.37 24.83
C ARG A 50 15.19 -22.81 24.52
N ALA A 51 16.24 -23.30 25.18
CA ALA A 51 16.55 -24.72 25.25
C ALA A 51 16.10 -25.29 26.61
N VAL A 52 15.45 -26.45 26.58
CA VAL A 52 15.09 -27.21 27.78
C VAL A 52 16.23 -28.18 28.10
N VAL A 53 16.87 -28.00 29.25
CA VAL A 53 18.05 -28.76 29.65
C VAL A 53 17.77 -29.55 30.92
N SER A 54 18.15 -30.83 30.92
CA SER A 54 18.06 -31.68 32.10
C SER A 54 19.45 -31.88 32.69
N PHE A 55 19.58 -31.65 33.99
CA PHE A 55 20.77 -31.93 34.78
C PHE A 55 20.47 -33.03 35.81
N SER A 56 21.29 -34.08 35.82
CA SER A 56 21.11 -35.24 36.70
C SER A 56 22.02 -35.25 37.92
N GLY A 57 22.96 -34.30 38.04
CA GLY A 57 23.88 -34.19 39.16
C GLY A 57 23.24 -33.57 40.40
N ALA A 58 23.83 -33.83 41.57
CA ALA A 58 23.37 -33.28 42.85
C ALA A 58 24.12 -31.98 43.24
N THR A 59 25.41 -31.87 42.89
CA THR A 59 26.27 -30.73 43.21
C THR A 59 27.24 -30.44 42.05
N GLY A 60 27.79 -29.23 42.01
CA GLY A 60 28.79 -28.81 41.03
C GLY A 60 28.21 -28.20 39.74
N PRO A 61 29.06 -27.56 38.91
CA PRO A 61 28.62 -26.86 37.71
C PRO A 61 28.05 -27.82 36.65
N ALA A 62 26.95 -27.41 36.03
CA ALA A 62 26.34 -28.10 34.91
C ALA A 62 26.88 -27.51 33.59
N ARG A 63 27.46 -28.34 32.73
CA ARG A 63 27.88 -28.00 31.36
C ARG A 63 26.98 -28.68 30.35
N VAL A 64 26.44 -27.89 29.43
CA VAL A 64 25.61 -28.36 28.31
C VAL A 64 26.14 -27.81 26.98
N ILE A 65 26.06 -28.63 25.93
CA ILE A 65 26.28 -28.18 24.55
C ILE A 65 24.94 -28.21 23.84
N ILE A 66 24.47 -27.04 23.40
CA ILE A 66 23.19 -26.83 22.73
C ILE A 66 23.42 -26.71 21.23
N PRO A 67 22.99 -27.68 20.40
CA PRO A 67 23.16 -27.60 18.94
C PRO A 67 22.03 -26.79 18.29
N TRP A 68 21.88 -25.51 18.66
CA TRP A 68 20.73 -24.69 18.29
C TRP A 68 20.60 -24.35 16.80
N ARG A 69 21.71 -24.35 16.05
CA ARG A 69 21.78 -24.00 14.61
C ARG A 69 21.00 -22.72 14.23
N ARG A 70 21.47 -21.58 14.75
CA ARG A 70 20.87 -20.25 14.61
C ARG A 70 21.21 -19.59 13.27
N HIS A 71 20.22 -18.93 12.67
CA HIS A 71 20.37 -18.16 11.44
C HIS A 71 21.04 -16.79 11.68
N ASP A 72 20.86 -16.16 12.85
CA ASP A 72 21.44 -14.84 13.11
C ASP A 72 22.98 -14.84 13.08
N ARG A 73 23.60 -13.75 12.59
CA ARG A 73 25.04 -13.73 12.27
C ARG A 73 25.97 -13.66 13.47
N HIS A 74 25.56 -12.96 14.52
CA HIS A 74 26.39 -12.64 15.69
C HIS A 74 25.75 -13.14 16.98
N PRO A 75 25.56 -14.46 17.13
CA PRO A 75 24.94 -15.03 18.32
C PRO A 75 25.74 -14.78 19.60
N GLU A 76 27.06 -14.61 19.49
CA GLU A 76 27.99 -14.26 20.56
C GLU A 76 27.76 -12.87 21.15
N GLN A 77 27.11 -11.97 20.40
CA GLN A 77 26.79 -10.61 20.85
C GLN A 77 25.43 -10.53 21.56
N LYS A 78 24.80 -11.67 21.84
CA LYS A 78 23.46 -11.73 22.44
C LYS A 78 23.50 -12.53 23.73
N ARG A 79 22.88 -11.99 24.78
CA ARG A 79 22.87 -12.55 26.13
C ARG A 79 22.26 -13.95 26.15
N ILE A 80 22.74 -14.76 27.08
CA ILE A 80 22.13 -16.03 27.47
C ILE A 80 21.57 -15.85 28.88
N ILE A 81 20.32 -16.27 29.10
CA ILE A 81 19.69 -16.27 30.43
C ILE A 81 19.38 -17.71 30.79
N VAL A 82 19.87 -18.17 31.94
CA VAL A 82 19.52 -19.49 32.48
C VAL A 82 18.51 -19.29 33.60
N GLN A 83 17.41 -20.04 33.57
CA GLN A 83 16.35 -20.01 34.57
C GLN A 83 16.16 -21.42 35.12
N ASP A 84 16.04 -21.52 36.43
CA ASP A 84 15.66 -22.74 37.11
C ASP A 84 14.16 -23.04 36.87
N ALA A 85 13.84 -24.19 36.29
CA ALA A 85 12.45 -24.50 35.95
C ALA A 85 11.57 -24.69 37.18
N ARG A 86 12.15 -25.06 38.33
CA ARG A 86 11.44 -25.31 39.60
C ARG A 86 11.10 -24.00 40.30
N THR A 87 12.06 -23.09 40.43
CA THR A 87 11.88 -21.83 41.17
C THR A 87 11.44 -20.66 40.29
N LYS A 88 11.56 -20.80 38.97
CA LYS A 88 11.39 -19.73 37.98
C LYS A 88 12.33 -18.54 38.16
N GLN A 89 13.37 -18.68 38.98
CA GLN A 89 14.36 -17.63 39.20
C GLN A 89 15.53 -17.75 38.22
N PRO A 90 16.12 -16.62 37.78
CA PRO A 90 17.34 -16.64 36.98
C PRO A 90 18.50 -17.20 37.79
N VAL A 91 19.34 -18.00 37.14
CA VAL A 91 20.62 -18.46 37.68
C VAL A 91 21.64 -17.33 37.48
N SER A 92 22.19 -16.81 38.57
CA SER A 92 23.15 -15.69 38.54
C SER A 92 24.54 -16.08 38.03
N ARG A 93 24.88 -17.36 38.15
CA ARG A 93 26.18 -17.92 37.77
C ARG A 93 26.05 -18.70 36.47
N VAL A 94 26.32 -18.00 35.36
CA VAL A 94 26.31 -18.53 34.00
C VAL A 94 27.62 -18.14 33.32
N PHE A 95 28.26 -19.10 32.65
CA PHE A 95 29.50 -18.92 31.92
C PHE A 95 29.40 -19.54 30.52
N PRO A 96 29.27 -18.72 29.47
CA PRO A 96 29.32 -19.21 28.09
C PRO A 96 30.77 -19.52 27.70
N VAL A 97 31.11 -20.82 27.57
CA VAL A 97 32.44 -21.28 27.12
C VAL A 97 32.68 -20.92 25.66
N SER A 98 31.66 -21.15 24.81
CA SER A 98 31.68 -20.71 23.41
C SER A 98 30.27 -20.57 22.87
N ILE A 99 30.04 -19.52 22.08
CA ILE A 99 28.75 -19.21 21.46
C ILE A 99 29.01 -18.94 19.99
N ASN A 100 28.38 -19.70 19.11
CA ASN A 100 28.41 -19.47 17.67
C ASN A 100 27.08 -19.89 17.03
N ARG A 101 26.98 -19.82 15.70
CA ARG A 101 25.73 -20.13 14.98
C ARG A 101 25.32 -21.60 15.13
N GLU A 102 26.27 -22.53 15.17
CA GLU A 102 25.96 -23.97 15.21
C GLU A 102 25.60 -24.45 16.61
N LYS A 103 26.28 -23.93 17.65
CA LYS A 103 26.12 -24.39 19.03
C LYS A 103 26.40 -23.32 20.09
N GLY A 104 25.85 -23.56 21.28
CA GLY A 104 26.24 -22.89 22.53
C GLY A 104 26.78 -23.88 23.55
N ASP A 105 28.02 -23.69 24.01
CA ASP A 105 28.64 -24.43 25.11
C ASP A 105 28.56 -23.57 26.37
N ILE A 106 27.69 -23.96 27.30
CA ILE A 106 27.27 -23.14 28.44
C ILE A 106 27.46 -23.92 29.73
N VAL A 107 28.05 -23.26 30.72
CA VAL A 107 28.18 -23.75 32.08
C VAL A 107 27.33 -22.89 33.01
N PHE A 108 26.58 -23.50 33.93
CA PHE A 108 25.78 -22.77 34.90
C PHE A 108 25.78 -23.48 36.26
N ASP A 109 25.51 -22.73 37.33
CA ASP A 109 25.41 -23.25 38.70
C ASP A 109 23.98 -23.76 38.94
N PRO A 110 23.74 -25.08 38.99
CA PRO A 110 22.41 -25.64 39.12
C PRO A 110 21.93 -25.51 40.57
N VAL A 111 21.45 -24.32 40.97
CA VAL A 111 21.09 -23.99 42.37
C VAL A 111 20.10 -24.98 42.99
N SER A 112 19.12 -25.46 42.21
CA SER A 112 18.20 -26.53 42.63
C SER A 112 18.73 -27.97 42.58
N GLY A 113 19.97 -28.18 42.13
CA GLY A 113 20.56 -29.49 41.90
C GLY A 113 19.90 -30.22 40.71
N LYS A 114 19.59 -31.51 40.88
CA LYS A 114 18.96 -32.33 39.84
C LYS A 114 17.62 -31.72 39.41
N GLY A 115 17.45 -31.47 38.11
CA GLY A 115 16.22 -30.89 37.60
C GLY A 115 16.29 -30.42 36.16
N THR A 116 15.31 -29.59 35.79
CA THR A 116 15.19 -28.95 34.48
C THR A 116 15.60 -27.48 34.61
N TYR A 117 16.33 -27.01 33.61
CA TYR A 117 16.76 -25.62 33.47
C TYR A 117 16.40 -25.13 32.07
N TYR A 118 15.89 -23.91 31.99
CA TYR A 118 15.60 -23.24 30.74
C TYR A 118 16.74 -22.31 30.38
N ILE A 119 17.25 -22.42 29.16
CA ILE A 119 18.32 -21.56 28.65
C ILE A 119 17.75 -20.73 27.52
N TYR A 120 17.41 -19.48 27.81
CA TYR A 120 16.89 -18.52 26.86
C TYR A 120 18.02 -17.92 26.02
N TYR A 121 17.75 -17.77 24.73
CA TYR A 121 18.64 -17.12 23.76
C TYR A 121 17.83 -16.13 22.92
N LEU A 122 18.53 -15.13 22.36
CA LEU A 122 17.89 -13.97 21.74
C LEU A 122 16.96 -13.16 22.69
N PRO A 123 17.31 -12.94 23.98
CA PRO A 123 16.50 -12.06 24.82
C PRO A 123 16.59 -10.63 24.30
N TYR A 124 15.46 -9.93 24.22
CA TYR A 124 15.37 -8.55 23.76
C TYR A 124 14.49 -7.73 24.68
N LYS A 125 14.57 -6.40 24.53
CA LYS A 125 13.62 -5.44 25.09
C LYS A 125 13.09 -4.55 23.97
N ASN A 126 11.83 -4.16 24.05
CA ASN A 126 11.25 -3.22 23.11
C ASN A 126 11.52 -1.78 23.55
N GLU A 127 12.02 -0.97 22.62
CA GLU A 127 12.24 0.48 22.77
C GLU A 127 11.37 1.23 21.74
N GLY A 128 11.25 2.55 21.87
CA GLY A 128 10.55 3.40 20.91
C GLY A 128 9.06 3.61 21.22
N ARG A 129 8.30 4.02 20.21
CA ARG A 129 6.85 4.23 20.34
C ARG A 129 6.12 2.89 20.21
N PRO A 130 4.96 2.69 20.89
CA PRO A 130 4.22 1.43 20.80
C PRO A 130 3.97 0.96 19.37
N ASN A 131 3.57 1.85 18.47
CA ASN A 131 3.22 1.50 17.08
C ASN A 131 4.42 1.51 16.11
N TYR A 132 5.61 1.87 16.58
CA TYR A 132 6.88 1.83 15.84
C TYR A 132 8.00 1.34 16.77
N PRO A 133 7.92 0.08 17.26
CA PRO A 133 8.86 -0.43 18.23
C PRO A 133 10.21 -0.76 17.58
N LYS A 134 11.25 -0.76 18.40
CA LYS A 134 12.57 -1.28 18.07
C LYS A 134 12.95 -2.34 19.10
N SER A 135 12.95 -3.61 18.71
CA SER A 135 13.44 -4.68 19.58
C SER A 135 14.97 -4.66 19.63
N ALA A 136 15.53 -4.37 20.80
CA ALA A 136 16.96 -4.34 21.05
C ALA A 136 17.38 -5.62 21.82
N TYR A 137 18.22 -6.45 21.19
CA TYR A 137 18.75 -7.66 21.84
C TYR A 137 19.73 -7.30 22.96
N LEU A 138 19.62 -8.00 24.09
CA LEU A 138 20.46 -7.74 25.25
C LEU A 138 21.90 -8.17 24.96
N ALA A 139 22.86 -7.30 25.26
CA ALA A 139 24.29 -7.62 25.16
C ALA A 139 24.71 -8.63 26.25
N PRO A 140 25.77 -9.44 26.02
CA PRO A 140 26.31 -10.35 27.01
C PRO A 140 26.73 -9.61 28.29
N GLU A 141 26.75 -10.30 29.42
CA GLU A 141 27.22 -9.69 30.67
C GLU A 141 28.73 -9.42 30.60
N PRO A 142 29.21 -8.27 31.10
CA PRO A 142 30.63 -7.95 31.11
C PRO A 142 31.44 -8.99 31.88
N ALA A 143 32.56 -9.45 31.30
CA ALA A 143 33.43 -10.45 31.93
C ALA A 143 33.95 -10.03 33.32
N SER A 144 34.11 -8.73 33.57
CA SER A 144 34.54 -8.16 34.85
C SER A 144 33.52 -8.32 35.99
N GLY A 145 32.23 -8.57 35.67
CA GLY A 145 31.18 -8.79 36.65
C GLY A 145 31.02 -10.25 37.10
N ASN A 146 31.69 -11.20 36.43
CA ASN A 146 31.51 -12.64 36.65
C ASN A 146 32.73 -13.24 37.35
N SER A 147 32.90 -12.96 38.65
CA SER A 147 33.98 -13.52 39.48
C SER A 147 33.99 -15.07 39.52
N TRP A 148 32.85 -15.69 39.22
CA TRP A 148 32.70 -17.14 39.12
C TRP A 148 33.43 -17.73 37.91
N ALA A 149 33.49 -17.01 36.78
CA ALA A 149 34.22 -17.44 35.58
C ALA A 149 35.72 -17.71 35.83
N ASN A 150 36.32 -17.01 36.80
CA ASN A 150 37.75 -17.16 37.16
C ASN A 150 38.01 -18.31 38.14
N THR A 151 36.97 -18.85 38.78
CA THR A 151 37.09 -19.85 39.85
C THR A 151 36.44 -21.19 39.50
N ILE A 152 35.63 -21.22 38.44
CA ILE A 152 34.91 -22.41 38.01
C ILE A 152 35.84 -23.45 37.38
N THR A 153 35.73 -24.70 37.83
CA THR A 153 36.28 -25.85 37.11
C THR A 153 35.25 -26.33 36.10
N VAL A 154 35.45 -26.01 34.82
CA VAL A 154 34.55 -26.43 33.73
C VAL A 154 34.59 -27.96 33.60
N PRO A 155 33.43 -28.66 33.68
CA PRO A 155 33.38 -30.11 33.46
C PRO A 155 33.99 -30.50 32.11
N ALA A 156 34.92 -31.46 32.09
CA ALA A 156 35.63 -31.86 30.87
C ALA A 156 34.68 -32.38 29.77
N LYS A 157 33.58 -33.04 30.16
CA LYS A 157 32.51 -33.51 29.28
C LYS A 157 31.18 -32.87 29.69
N PRO A 158 30.25 -32.63 28.74
CA PRO A 158 28.89 -32.19 29.09
C PRO A 158 28.23 -33.18 30.06
N ASN A 159 27.76 -32.67 31.20
CA ASN A 159 27.07 -33.42 32.26
C ASN A 159 25.59 -32.99 32.41
N ALA A 160 25.11 -32.13 31.51
CA ALA A 160 23.71 -31.80 31.30
C ALA A 160 23.31 -32.05 29.84
N VAL A 161 22.03 -32.37 29.62
CA VAL A 161 21.51 -32.85 28.33
C VAL A 161 20.39 -31.95 27.83
N VAL A 162 20.50 -31.48 26.59
CA VAL A 162 19.39 -30.78 25.91
C VAL A 162 18.30 -31.79 25.59
N LYS A 163 17.08 -31.49 26.03
CA LYS A 163 15.88 -32.27 25.72
C LYS A 163 15.17 -31.72 24.49
N GLU A 164 14.92 -30.41 24.48
CA GLU A 164 14.11 -29.74 23.46
C GLU A 164 14.62 -28.33 23.18
N LEU A 165 14.36 -27.82 21.99
CA LEU A 165 14.45 -26.41 21.63
C LEU A 165 13.03 -25.87 21.42
N GLU A 166 12.65 -24.88 22.21
CA GLU A 166 11.31 -24.32 22.23
C GLU A 166 11.32 -22.89 21.69
N ALA A 167 10.41 -22.61 20.76
CA ALA A 167 9.97 -21.25 20.45
C ALA A 167 8.74 -20.91 21.31
N ILE A 168 8.46 -19.64 21.55
CA ILE A 168 7.30 -19.20 22.37
C ILE A 168 5.98 -19.79 21.85
N ASP A 169 5.83 -19.85 20.53
CA ASP A 169 4.72 -20.46 19.81
C ASP A 169 5.18 -21.00 18.44
N THR A 170 4.23 -21.51 17.65
CA THR A 170 4.50 -22.02 16.30
C THR A 170 4.81 -20.93 15.27
N PHE A 171 4.39 -19.68 15.51
CA PHE A 171 4.62 -18.57 14.58
C PHE A 171 6.07 -18.07 14.65
N ASN A 172 6.67 -18.16 15.83
CA ASN A 172 8.06 -17.78 16.11
C ASN A 172 9.05 -18.94 15.93
N THR A 173 8.64 -20.11 15.43
CA THR A 173 9.57 -21.25 15.29
C THR A 173 10.55 -21.09 14.12
N PHE A 174 11.82 -21.44 14.34
CA PHE A 174 12.80 -21.57 13.26
C PHE A 174 12.72 -22.92 12.52
N TYR A 175 12.10 -23.93 13.13
CA TYR A 175 12.09 -25.28 12.56
C TYR A 175 11.00 -25.45 11.50
N PRO A 176 11.27 -26.13 10.36
CA PRO A 176 12.55 -26.72 9.96
C PRO A 176 13.38 -25.87 8.99
N MET A 177 12.85 -24.74 8.50
CA MET A 177 13.41 -24.03 7.33
C MET A 177 14.37 -22.88 7.68
N GLU A 178 14.54 -22.56 8.96
CA GLU A 178 15.47 -21.51 9.46
C GLU A 178 16.51 -22.09 10.44
N VAL A 179 16.60 -23.42 10.52
CA VAL A 179 17.64 -24.16 11.24
C VAL A 179 18.79 -24.41 10.27
N ILE A 180 19.95 -23.79 10.49
CA ILE A 180 21.06 -23.86 9.53
C ILE A 180 21.74 -25.24 9.48
N ALA A 181 22.23 -25.60 8.29
CA ALA A 181 23.26 -26.60 8.11
C ALA A 181 24.57 -26.15 8.76
N THR A 182 25.35 -27.07 9.32
CA THR A 182 26.70 -26.74 9.82
C THR A 182 27.68 -26.55 8.66
N ALA A 183 28.76 -25.82 8.89
CA ALA A 183 29.84 -25.67 7.93
C ALA A 183 30.43 -27.03 7.51
N ALA A 184 30.50 -27.98 8.43
CA ALA A 184 30.95 -29.34 8.14
C ALA A 184 29.98 -30.07 7.21
N GLU A 185 28.67 -29.96 7.46
CA GLU A 185 27.62 -30.55 6.61
C GLU A 185 27.60 -29.93 5.21
N VAL A 186 27.71 -28.61 5.10
CA VAL A 186 27.80 -27.91 3.81
C VAL A 186 29.04 -28.36 3.06
N LYS A 187 30.21 -28.41 3.71
CA LYS A 187 31.45 -28.91 3.09
C LYS A 187 31.29 -30.36 2.59
N GLN A 188 30.66 -31.23 3.37
CA GLN A 188 30.39 -32.60 2.97
C GLN A 188 29.43 -32.69 1.78
N LEU A 189 28.40 -31.86 1.73
CA LEU A 189 27.50 -31.76 0.58
C LEU A 189 28.26 -31.35 -0.68
N LEU A 190 29.10 -30.32 -0.60
CA LEU A 190 29.88 -29.83 -1.73
C LEU A 190 30.87 -30.89 -2.26
N LEU A 191 31.52 -31.63 -1.36
CA LEU A 191 32.42 -32.73 -1.73
C LEU A 191 31.71 -33.88 -2.45
N LYS A 192 30.40 -34.09 -2.22
CA LYS A 192 29.59 -35.11 -2.90
C LYS A 192 29.13 -34.69 -4.30
N HIS A 193 29.23 -33.40 -4.64
CA HIS A 193 28.77 -32.86 -5.93
C HIS A 193 29.86 -32.04 -6.64
N PRO A 194 31.06 -32.62 -6.88
CA PRO A 194 32.13 -31.93 -7.58
C PRO A 194 31.71 -31.59 -9.01
N GLY A 195 31.94 -30.35 -9.44
CA GLY A 195 31.66 -29.90 -10.81
C GLY A 195 30.20 -29.52 -11.10
N ALA A 196 29.27 -29.68 -10.15
CA ALA A 196 27.91 -29.16 -10.30
C ALA A 196 27.95 -27.62 -10.36
N GLY A 197 27.20 -27.02 -11.29
CA GLY A 197 27.03 -25.56 -11.35
C GLY A 197 26.05 -25.04 -10.29
N TYR A 198 25.08 -25.88 -9.91
CA TYR A 198 24.05 -25.59 -8.92
C TYR A 198 23.38 -26.89 -8.45
N LEU A 199 22.71 -26.83 -7.30
CA LEU A 199 21.92 -27.91 -6.73
C LEU A 199 20.44 -27.50 -6.63
N VAL A 200 19.55 -28.48 -6.66
CA VAL A 200 18.09 -28.27 -6.60
C VAL A 200 17.48 -29.05 -5.44
N PHE A 201 16.60 -28.37 -4.70
CA PHE A 201 15.87 -28.89 -3.55
C PHE A 201 14.37 -28.55 -3.69
N PRO A 202 13.57 -29.45 -4.26
CA PRO A 202 12.12 -29.26 -4.35
C PRO A 202 11.47 -29.32 -2.95
N GLU A 203 10.61 -28.36 -2.64
CA GLU A 203 9.87 -28.30 -1.37
C GLU A 203 8.38 -28.03 -1.59
N ASP A 204 7.56 -28.60 -0.72
CA ASP A 204 6.12 -28.34 -0.66
C ASP A 204 5.85 -26.95 -0.07
N ARG A 205 4.68 -26.36 -0.41
CA ARG A 205 4.22 -25.08 0.14
C ARG A 205 4.16 -25.02 1.68
N ALA A 206 4.06 -26.16 2.36
CA ALA A 206 4.12 -26.25 3.82
C ALA A 206 5.51 -25.92 4.40
N PHE A 207 6.56 -25.88 3.57
CA PHE A 207 7.92 -25.55 3.98
C PHE A 207 8.51 -24.42 3.13
N PRO A 208 8.02 -23.17 3.28
CA PRO A 208 8.58 -22.01 2.59
C PRO A 208 10.08 -21.91 2.79
N ILE A 209 10.84 -21.70 1.71
CA ILE A 209 12.27 -21.43 1.76
C ILE A 209 12.44 -19.98 2.20
N ARG A 210 13.06 -19.77 3.37
CA ARG A 210 13.18 -18.47 4.02
C ARG A 210 14.60 -17.89 3.94
N MET A 211 15.60 -18.74 4.15
CA MET A 211 17.01 -18.34 4.16
C MET A 211 17.59 -18.27 2.75
N THR A 212 18.25 -17.15 2.42
CA THR A 212 18.88 -16.91 1.10
C THR A 212 20.39 -17.11 1.10
N ARG A 213 21.01 -17.23 2.28
CA ARG A 213 22.48 -17.30 2.45
C ARG A 213 22.96 -18.59 3.13
N ASP A 214 22.04 -19.37 3.67
CA ASP A 214 22.33 -20.61 4.38
C ASP A 214 21.43 -21.73 3.86
N LEU A 215 21.95 -22.96 3.88
CA LEU A 215 21.16 -24.15 3.60
C LEU A 215 20.47 -24.61 4.89
N PRO A 216 19.17 -24.95 4.87
CA PRO A 216 18.51 -25.52 6.03
C PRO A 216 19.02 -26.93 6.32
N GLN A 217 19.11 -27.31 7.60
CA GLN A 217 19.49 -28.66 8.04
C GLN A 217 18.65 -29.74 7.34
N ARG A 218 17.37 -29.46 7.13
CA ARG A 218 16.44 -30.32 6.41
C ARG A 218 16.96 -30.75 5.02
N TRP A 219 17.61 -29.84 4.29
CA TRP A 219 18.16 -30.13 2.97
C TRP A 219 19.40 -31.00 3.03
N ILE A 220 20.20 -30.89 4.10
CA ILE A 220 21.32 -31.81 4.33
C ILE A 220 20.81 -33.23 4.60
N GLN A 221 19.74 -33.36 5.39
CA GLN A 221 19.16 -34.66 5.74
C GLN A 221 18.54 -35.37 4.52
N ARG A 222 17.93 -34.61 3.61
CA ARG A 222 17.27 -35.14 2.41
C ARG A 222 18.21 -35.31 1.22
N GLY A 223 19.23 -34.45 1.12
CA GLY A 223 20.06 -34.30 -0.08
C GLY A 223 19.34 -33.58 -1.22
N PRO A 224 20.08 -33.15 -2.25
CA PRO A 224 19.50 -32.57 -3.46
C PRO A 224 18.69 -33.62 -4.22
N SER A 225 17.60 -33.18 -4.87
CA SER A 225 16.67 -34.07 -5.56
C SER A 225 16.15 -33.44 -6.85
N GLN A 226 15.99 -34.27 -7.87
CA GLN A 226 15.29 -33.94 -9.12
C GLN A 226 13.88 -34.54 -9.14
N ARG A 227 13.24 -34.66 -7.98
CA ARG A 227 11.90 -35.23 -7.82
C ARG A 227 11.08 -34.41 -6.83
N PHE A 228 9.87 -34.08 -7.23
CA PHE A 228 8.84 -33.46 -6.39
C PHE A 228 7.56 -34.29 -6.44
N ALA A 229 6.88 -34.43 -5.31
CA ALA A 229 5.58 -35.08 -5.21
C ALA A 229 4.63 -34.22 -4.36
N GLY A 230 3.40 -34.06 -4.83
CA GLY A 230 2.36 -33.26 -4.17
C GLY A 230 0.96 -33.84 -4.35
N GLN A 231 -0.01 -33.24 -3.65
CA GLN A 231 -1.42 -33.65 -3.71
C GLN A 231 -2.35 -32.43 -3.73
N ALA A 232 -3.30 -32.40 -4.66
CA ALA A 232 -4.26 -31.30 -4.82
C ALA A 232 -5.67 -31.82 -5.12
N ASN A 233 -6.67 -31.02 -4.79
CA ASN A 233 -8.05 -31.26 -5.22
C ASN A 233 -8.28 -30.74 -6.65
N LYS A 234 -9.36 -31.19 -7.30
CA LYS A 234 -9.80 -30.60 -8.59
C LYS A 234 -10.13 -29.12 -8.40
N GLY A 235 -9.72 -28.26 -9.33
CA GLY A 235 -9.97 -26.82 -9.25
C GLY A 235 -9.08 -26.05 -8.26
N GLU A 236 -8.12 -26.71 -7.61
CA GLU A 236 -7.18 -26.08 -6.67
C GLU A 236 -5.96 -25.50 -7.40
N TYR A 237 -5.46 -24.35 -6.96
CA TYR A 237 -4.12 -23.90 -7.32
C TYR A 237 -3.09 -24.48 -6.34
N TYR A 238 -2.23 -25.38 -6.83
CA TYR A 238 -1.22 -26.03 -6.01
C TYR A 238 0.15 -25.36 -6.15
N ALA A 239 0.58 -24.67 -5.09
CA ALA A 239 1.89 -24.03 -5.02
C ALA A 239 2.97 -24.99 -4.52
N PHE A 240 4.20 -24.83 -5.02
CA PHE A 240 5.40 -25.53 -4.55
C PHE A 240 6.66 -24.73 -4.91
N GLN A 241 7.83 -25.18 -4.45
CA GLN A 241 9.09 -24.48 -4.67
C GLN A 241 10.14 -25.39 -5.28
N LEU A 242 10.95 -24.84 -6.18
CA LEU A 242 12.24 -25.39 -6.56
C LEU A 242 13.33 -24.52 -5.93
N GLY A 243 13.91 -24.97 -4.82
CA GLY A 243 15.04 -24.29 -4.19
C GLY A 243 16.32 -24.48 -4.99
N VAL A 244 16.92 -23.39 -5.47
CA VAL A 244 18.16 -23.42 -6.25
C VAL A 244 19.30 -22.90 -5.38
N TYR A 245 20.32 -23.74 -5.16
CA TYR A 245 21.57 -23.34 -4.52
C TYR A 245 22.67 -23.21 -5.56
N ALA A 246 23.16 -21.99 -5.77
CA ALA A 246 24.16 -21.69 -6.78
C ALA A 246 25.57 -22.02 -6.29
N LEU A 247 26.23 -22.98 -6.94
CA LEU A 247 27.65 -23.28 -6.71
C LEU A 247 28.58 -22.42 -7.58
N ARG A 248 28.00 -21.79 -8.60
CA ARG A 248 28.59 -20.77 -9.47
C ARG A 248 27.52 -19.72 -9.77
N PRO A 249 27.88 -18.47 -10.12
CA PRO A 249 26.90 -17.47 -10.48
C PRO A 249 25.99 -17.96 -11.62
N LEU A 250 24.68 -17.82 -11.43
CA LEU A 250 23.66 -18.16 -12.42
C LEU A 250 23.00 -16.89 -12.94
N LYS A 251 22.89 -16.76 -14.26
CA LYS A 251 22.25 -15.62 -14.92
C LYS A 251 20.97 -16.05 -15.61
N ARG A 252 19.98 -15.15 -15.66
CA ARG A 252 18.71 -15.31 -16.39
C ARG A 252 18.10 -16.71 -16.22
N VAL A 253 17.94 -17.13 -14.96
CA VAL A 253 17.38 -18.45 -14.64
C VAL A 253 15.92 -18.51 -15.06
N GLN A 254 15.58 -19.48 -15.91
CA GLN A 254 14.22 -19.74 -16.38
C GLN A 254 13.70 -21.07 -15.83
N VAL A 255 12.37 -21.23 -15.78
CA VAL A 255 11.70 -22.50 -15.46
C VAL A 255 10.70 -22.81 -16.57
N HIS A 256 10.85 -23.96 -17.22
CA HIS A 256 9.94 -24.44 -18.26
C HIS A 256 9.19 -25.69 -17.79
N PHE A 257 7.94 -25.84 -18.23
CA PHE A 257 7.11 -26.98 -17.85
C PHE A 257 6.65 -27.75 -19.09
N ASN A 258 6.59 -29.07 -18.95
CA ASN A 258 5.85 -29.92 -19.86
C ASN A 258 4.46 -30.22 -19.28
N ASP A 259 3.58 -30.74 -20.12
CA ASP A 259 2.31 -31.33 -19.69
C ASP A 259 2.52 -32.35 -18.56
N LEU A 260 1.60 -32.34 -17.58
CA LEU A 260 1.49 -33.45 -16.63
C LEU A 260 0.49 -34.46 -17.19
N LYS A 261 0.87 -35.74 -17.25
CA LYS A 261 0.04 -36.81 -17.83
C LYS A 261 -0.17 -37.98 -16.88
N THR A 262 -1.36 -38.54 -16.87
CA THR A 262 -1.64 -39.85 -16.26
C THR A 262 -1.18 -40.98 -17.18
N THR A 263 -1.17 -42.21 -16.67
CA THR A 263 -0.82 -43.41 -17.45
C THR A 263 -1.81 -43.71 -18.58
N ASP A 264 -3.07 -43.30 -18.43
CA ASP A 264 -4.15 -43.42 -19.42
C ASP A 264 -4.30 -42.17 -20.32
N GLY A 265 -3.36 -41.21 -20.25
CA GLY A 265 -3.26 -40.10 -21.19
C GLY A 265 -4.06 -38.83 -20.85
N LYS A 266 -4.73 -38.76 -19.70
CA LYS A 266 -5.34 -37.52 -19.21
C LYS A 266 -4.25 -36.49 -18.94
N THR A 267 -4.52 -35.23 -19.26
CA THR A 267 -3.48 -34.19 -19.32
C THR A 267 -3.89 -32.95 -18.51
N ILE A 268 -2.96 -32.43 -17.71
CA ILE A 268 -2.94 -31.03 -17.27
C ILE A 268 -1.91 -30.33 -18.15
N PRO A 269 -2.32 -29.41 -19.04
CA PRO A 269 -1.41 -28.84 -20.03
C PRO A 269 -0.37 -27.91 -19.38
N ALA A 270 0.80 -27.81 -19.99
CA ALA A 270 1.90 -26.95 -19.52
C ALA A 270 1.47 -25.48 -19.29
N SER A 271 0.47 -24.99 -20.04
CA SER A 271 -0.09 -23.64 -19.89
C SER A 271 -0.76 -23.39 -18.55
N GLN A 272 -1.08 -24.44 -17.77
CA GLN A 272 -1.61 -24.33 -16.40
C GLN A 272 -0.50 -24.34 -15.34
N LEU A 273 0.77 -24.40 -15.76
CA LEU A 273 1.92 -24.39 -14.89
C LEU A 273 2.71 -23.09 -15.08
N GLN A 274 3.13 -22.48 -13.97
CA GLN A 274 3.86 -21.22 -14.01
C GLN A 274 4.90 -21.14 -12.88
N CYS A 275 5.95 -20.35 -13.12
CA CYS A 275 6.85 -19.89 -12.06
C CYS A 275 6.72 -18.38 -11.91
N ILE A 276 6.25 -17.93 -10.74
CA ILE A 276 6.01 -16.50 -10.51
C ILE A 276 7.32 -15.69 -10.52
N ASN A 277 8.46 -16.31 -10.26
CA ASN A 277 9.75 -15.63 -10.26
C ASN A 277 10.23 -15.23 -11.67
N THR A 278 9.77 -15.89 -12.73
CA THR A 278 10.29 -15.69 -14.09
C THR A 278 9.29 -15.04 -15.03
N GLN A 279 8.00 -15.21 -14.76
CA GLN A 279 6.92 -14.69 -15.60
C GLN A 279 5.69 -14.32 -14.78
N GLY A 280 4.79 -13.55 -15.39
CA GLY A 280 3.50 -13.22 -14.79
C GLY A 280 2.74 -12.17 -15.59
N THR A 281 1.89 -11.45 -14.89
CA THR A 281 1.11 -10.34 -15.44
C THR A 281 1.25 -9.14 -14.52
N THR A 282 1.55 -7.96 -15.09
CA THR A 282 1.61 -6.71 -14.34
C THR A 282 0.22 -6.29 -13.85
N TYR A 283 0.15 -5.29 -12.97
CA TYR A 283 -1.12 -4.81 -12.40
C TYR A 283 -2.04 -4.11 -13.42
N ASP A 284 -1.49 -3.70 -14.56
CA ASP A 284 -2.16 -3.07 -15.71
C ASP A 284 -2.32 -4.06 -16.89
N ALA A 285 -2.30 -5.37 -16.59
CA ALA A 285 -2.58 -6.47 -17.52
C ALA A 285 -1.56 -6.64 -18.67
N GLN A 286 -0.33 -6.17 -18.51
CA GLN A 286 0.74 -6.45 -19.46
C GLN A 286 1.48 -7.75 -19.11
N PRO A 287 2.01 -8.48 -20.10
CA PRO A 287 2.90 -9.60 -19.85
C PRO A 287 4.14 -9.16 -19.06
N LEU A 288 4.45 -9.86 -17.98
CA LEU A 288 5.64 -9.63 -17.16
C LEU A 288 6.65 -10.76 -17.41
N THR A 289 7.89 -10.39 -17.72
CA THR A 289 9.04 -11.30 -17.70
C THR A 289 10.09 -10.74 -16.76
N ALA A 290 10.54 -11.56 -15.81
CA ALA A 290 11.51 -11.15 -14.80
C ALA A 290 12.86 -11.82 -15.04
N THR A 291 13.94 -11.06 -14.86
CA THR A 291 15.30 -11.61 -14.92
C THR A 291 15.74 -12.05 -13.53
N VAL A 292 15.88 -13.37 -13.35
CA VAL A 292 16.39 -13.95 -12.10
C VAL A 292 17.88 -14.23 -12.22
N ASN A 293 18.69 -13.59 -11.38
CA ASN A 293 20.12 -13.85 -11.25
C ASN A 293 20.41 -14.34 -9.83
N ILE A 294 21.22 -15.40 -9.71
CA ILE A 294 21.53 -16.03 -8.41
C ILE A 294 23.04 -15.96 -8.20
N PRO A 295 23.54 -15.18 -7.22
CA PRO A 295 24.95 -15.14 -6.87
C PRO A 295 25.49 -16.51 -6.40
N GLU A 296 26.80 -16.73 -6.54
CA GLU A 296 27.46 -17.91 -5.97
C GLU A 296 27.27 -17.95 -4.45
N GLY A 297 26.95 -19.14 -3.93
CA GLY A 297 26.67 -19.36 -2.51
C GLY A 297 25.27 -18.91 -2.05
N ALA A 298 24.43 -18.37 -2.94
CA ALA A 298 23.08 -17.96 -2.60
C ALA A 298 22.03 -19.05 -2.87
N VAL A 299 20.93 -18.96 -2.13
CA VAL A 299 19.71 -19.76 -2.30
C VAL A 299 18.62 -18.88 -2.90
N GLN A 300 17.99 -19.35 -3.97
CA GLN A 300 16.79 -18.75 -4.56
C GLN A 300 15.62 -19.74 -4.49
N ALA A 301 14.50 -19.29 -3.94
CA ALA A 301 13.25 -20.02 -4.02
C ALA A 301 12.57 -19.70 -5.36
N MET A 302 12.37 -20.70 -6.22
CA MET A 302 11.56 -20.57 -7.43
C MET A 302 10.16 -21.10 -7.15
N TRP A 303 9.23 -20.22 -6.84
CA TRP A 303 7.83 -20.53 -6.57
C TRP A 303 7.09 -20.87 -7.86
N CYS A 304 6.62 -22.11 -7.90
CA CYS A 304 5.90 -22.70 -9.02
C CYS A 304 4.45 -22.99 -8.61
N GLY A 305 3.54 -23.00 -9.56
CA GLY A 305 2.14 -23.32 -9.33
C GLY A 305 1.55 -24.17 -10.43
N ILE A 306 0.57 -24.98 -10.06
CA ILE A 306 -0.23 -25.82 -10.96
C ILE A 306 -1.70 -25.44 -10.75
N ASP A 307 -2.32 -24.83 -11.75
CA ASP A 307 -3.75 -24.54 -11.75
C ASP A 307 -4.51 -25.80 -12.18
N VAL A 308 -4.91 -26.63 -11.22
CA VAL A 308 -5.55 -27.91 -11.51
C VAL A 308 -6.95 -27.64 -12.06
N PRO A 309 -7.29 -28.09 -13.29
CA PRO A 309 -8.62 -27.89 -13.84
C PRO A 309 -9.72 -28.45 -12.93
N ALA A 310 -10.86 -27.77 -12.86
CA ALA A 310 -11.99 -28.19 -12.03
C ALA A 310 -12.59 -29.54 -12.50
N ASP A 311 -12.44 -29.85 -13.78
CA ASP A 311 -12.87 -31.06 -14.46
C ASP A 311 -11.75 -32.11 -14.61
N ALA A 312 -10.57 -31.89 -14.02
CA ALA A 312 -9.48 -32.86 -14.05
C ALA A 312 -9.92 -34.23 -13.50
N ALA A 313 -9.50 -35.30 -14.15
CA ALA A 313 -9.74 -36.66 -13.66
C ALA A 313 -8.91 -36.92 -12.38
N PRO A 314 -9.45 -37.62 -11.37
CA PRO A 314 -8.65 -38.06 -10.23
C PRO A 314 -7.56 -39.03 -10.70
N GLY A 315 -6.35 -38.90 -10.17
CA GLY A 315 -5.25 -39.77 -10.59
C GLY A 315 -3.87 -39.17 -10.31
N VAL A 316 -2.83 -39.91 -10.71
CA VAL A 316 -1.43 -39.50 -10.57
C VAL A 316 -0.93 -38.95 -11.90
N TYR A 317 -0.69 -37.64 -11.94
CA TYR A 317 -0.16 -36.93 -13.08
C TYR A 317 1.36 -36.77 -12.96
N LYS A 318 2.09 -37.03 -14.05
CA LYS A 318 3.56 -36.94 -14.08
C LYS A 318 4.03 -36.05 -15.22
N GLY A 319 5.04 -35.24 -14.95
CA GLY A 319 5.69 -34.40 -15.95
C GLY A 319 7.04 -33.88 -15.46
N VAL A 320 7.58 -32.86 -16.12
CA VAL A 320 8.91 -32.31 -15.83
C VAL A 320 8.85 -30.79 -15.79
N ALA A 321 9.45 -30.22 -14.75
CA ALA A 321 9.85 -28.82 -14.70
C ALA A 321 11.36 -28.73 -14.95
N THR A 322 11.82 -27.85 -15.83
CA THR A 322 13.23 -27.72 -16.21
C THR A 322 13.75 -26.37 -15.79
N ILE A 323 14.75 -26.35 -14.91
CA ILE A 323 15.48 -25.12 -14.52
C ILE A 323 16.59 -24.89 -15.54
N HIS A 324 16.63 -23.71 -16.14
CA HIS A 324 17.56 -23.39 -17.23
C HIS A 324 18.23 -22.03 -16.98
N PRO A 325 19.44 -22.01 -16.39
CA PRO A 325 20.28 -20.82 -16.36
C PRO A 325 20.99 -20.60 -17.70
N GLU A 326 21.18 -19.34 -18.08
CA GLU A 326 21.89 -18.97 -19.31
C GLU A 326 23.33 -19.52 -19.31
N GLY A 327 23.70 -20.22 -20.39
CA GLY A 327 25.05 -20.76 -20.58
C GLY A 327 25.44 -21.88 -19.60
N LYS A 328 24.47 -22.49 -18.90
CA LYS A 328 24.69 -23.63 -17.99
C LYS A 328 23.78 -24.81 -18.37
N PRO A 329 24.17 -26.05 -18.02
CA PRO A 329 23.29 -27.21 -18.24
C PRO A 329 21.93 -27.05 -17.55
N ALA A 330 20.87 -27.35 -18.29
CA ALA A 330 19.51 -27.39 -17.75
C ALA A 330 19.32 -28.59 -16.81
N MET A 331 18.53 -28.42 -15.76
CA MET A 331 18.26 -29.45 -14.76
C MET A 331 16.77 -29.83 -14.78
N PRO A 332 16.43 -31.07 -15.19
CA PRO A 332 15.05 -31.54 -15.13
C PRO A 332 14.66 -31.95 -13.71
N VAL A 333 13.45 -31.60 -13.27
CA VAL A 333 12.84 -32.00 -12.02
C VAL A 333 11.53 -32.72 -12.34
N ARG A 334 11.46 -34.01 -12.00
CA ARG A 334 10.27 -34.84 -12.21
C ARG A 334 9.18 -34.45 -11.22
N ILE A 335 8.03 -34.04 -11.73
CA ILE A 335 6.86 -33.64 -10.95
C ILE A 335 5.87 -34.79 -10.92
N THR A 336 5.38 -35.15 -9.73
CA THR A 336 4.28 -36.10 -9.54
C THR A 336 3.18 -35.43 -8.73
N LEU A 337 2.02 -35.19 -9.34
CA LEU A 337 0.86 -34.58 -8.67
C LEU A 337 -0.26 -35.60 -8.55
N THR A 338 -0.72 -35.87 -7.33
CA THR A 338 -1.92 -36.67 -7.09
C THR A 338 -3.14 -35.76 -7.04
N VAL A 339 -4.03 -35.86 -8.03
CA VAL A 339 -5.31 -35.17 -8.07
C VAL A 339 -6.36 -36.04 -7.38
N THR A 340 -7.00 -35.53 -6.34
CA THR A 340 -8.02 -36.27 -5.59
C THR A 340 -9.39 -36.21 -6.28
N SER A 341 -10.34 -37.03 -5.81
CA SER A 341 -11.74 -36.96 -6.27
C SER A 341 -12.51 -35.75 -5.76
N LYS A 342 -11.96 -35.00 -4.78
CA LYS A 342 -12.62 -33.83 -4.18
C LYS A 342 -12.43 -32.60 -5.07
N THR A 343 -13.45 -31.75 -5.13
CA THR A 343 -13.36 -30.42 -5.74
C THR A 343 -13.05 -29.39 -4.66
N ALA A 344 -12.11 -28.50 -4.92
CA ALA A 344 -11.76 -27.43 -3.99
C ALA A 344 -12.90 -26.41 -3.88
N VAL A 345 -13.27 -26.06 -2.65
CA VAL A 345 -14.21 -24.96 -2.40
C VAL A 345 -13.50 -23.64 -2.67
N SER A 346 -14.07 -22.79 -3.51
CA SER A 346 -13.48 -21.50 -3.91
C SER A 346 -12.00 -21.62 -4.33
N SER A 347 -11.67 -22.66 -5.10
CA SER A 347 -10.30 -22.98 -5.55
C SER A 347 -9.25 -23.11 -4.43
N GLY A 348 -9.69 -23.33 -3.18
CA GLY A 348 -8.82 -23.42 -2.01
C GLY A 348 -8.40 -22.05 -1.44
N PHE A 349 -8.98 -20.95 -1.92
CA PHE A 349 -8.65 -19.60 -1.43
C PHE A 349 -9.08 -19.36 0.03
N ASN A 350 -9.92 -20.21 0.60
CA ASN A 350 -10.36 -20.09 2.01
C ASN A 350 -9.30 -20.59 3.01
N GLU A 351 -8.22 -21.20 2.51
CA GLU A 351 -7.16 -21.85 3.29
C GLU A 351 -5.80 -21.21 2.96
N PRO A 352 -5.50 -20.00 3.48
CA PRO A 352 -4.33 -19.23 3.05
C PRO A 352 -2.98 -19.96 3.28
N TRP A 353 -2.89 -20.87 4.27
CA TRP A 353 -1.71 -21.72 4.48
C TRP A 353 -1.39 -22.66 3.31
N LYS A 354 -2.35 -22.90 2.40
CA LYS A 354 -2.14 -23.62 1.15
C LYS A 354 -1.54 -22.77 0.03
N GLN A 355 -1.34 -21.46 0.25
CA GLN A 355 -0.77 -20.51 -0.72
C GLN A 355 -1.43 -20.55 -2.11
N THR A 356 -2.71 -20.90 -2.15
CA THR A 356 -3.51 -21.00 -3.38
C THR A 356 -3.64 -19.64 -4.07
N ARG A 357 -3.60 -18.56 -3.28
CA ARG A 357 -3.75 -17.17 -3.73
C ARG A 357 -2.51 -16.59 -4.40
N LEU A 358 -1.38 -17.30 -4.45
CA LEU A 358 -0.28 -16.89 -5.33
C LEU A 358 -0.73 -16.83 -6.80
N LYS A 359 -1.81 -17.55 -7.17
CA LYS A 359 -2.49 -17.40 -8.46
C LYS A 359 -2.94 -15.96 -8.72
N TRP A 360 -3.42 -15.26 -7.70
CA TRP A 360 -3.98 -13.92 -7.83
C TRP A 360 -2.94 -12.87 -8.24
N LEU A 361 -1.65 -13.12 -8.01
CA LEU A 361 -0.58 -12.23 -8.49
C LEU A 361 -0.66 -11.99 -10.00
N ASN A 362 -1.17 -12.95 -10.77
CA ASN A 362 -1.28 -12.83 -12.23
C ASN A 362 -2.72 -12.56 -12.71
N SER A 363 -3.62 -12.09 -11.83
CA SER A 363 -5.02 -11.85 -12.20
C SER A 363 -5.22 -10.59 -13.05
N THR A 364 -6.09 -10.69 -14.05
CA THR A 364 -6.60 -9.59 -14.88
C THR A 364 -8.03 -9.18 -14.52
N LEU A 365 -8.51 -9.52 -13.31
CA LEU A 365 -9.87 -9.21 -12.89
C LEU A 365 -10.18 -7.70 -12.97
N ALA A 366 -11.33 -7.36 -13.57
CA ALA A 366 -11.90 -6.02 -13.68
C ALA A 366 -11.06 -4.98 -14.47
N GLN A 367 -10.24 -5.44 -15.43
CA GLN A 367 -9.34 -4.59 -16.24
C GLN A 367 -10.00 -3.86 -17.41
N ASP A 368 -11.23 -4.24 -17.77
CA ASP A 368 -11.96 -3.69 -18.91
C ASP A 368 -12.18 -2.17 -18.78
N ASN A 369 -12.31 -1.44 -19.90
CA ASN A 369 -12.60 0.01 -19.88
C ASN A 369 -14.12 0.29 -19.87
N SER A 370 -14.89 -0.45 -19.08
CA SER A 370 -16.30 -0.13 -18.83
C SER A 370 -16.46 1.11 -17.95
N VAL A 371 -17.57 1.82 -18.11
CA VAL A 371 -17.92 2.94 -17.23
C VAL A 371 -18.35 2.44 -15.85
N ILE A 372 -18.12 3.27 -14.84
CA ILE A 372 -18.54 3.03 -13.46
C ILE A 372 -19.66 4.04 -13.15
N ALA A 373 -20.74 3.65 -12.48
CA ALA A 373 -21.78 4.60 -12.09
C ALA A 373 -21.18 5.71 -11.19
N PRO A 374 -21.57 6.99 -11.37
CA PRO A 374 -22.66 7.51 -12.22
C PRO A 374 -22.22 7.94 -13.64
N TYR A 375 -21.02 7.59 -14.08
CA TYR A 375 -20.48 8.06 -15.36
C TYR A 375 -21.21 7.48 -16.57
N THR A 376 -21.29 8.30 -17.62
CA THR A 376 -21.84 7.92 -18.92
C THR A 376 -20.73 7.49 -19.87
N PRO A 377 -21.01 6.62 -20.86
CA PRO A 377 -20.06 6.32 -21.93
C PRO A 377 -19.55 7.58 -22.62
N LEU A 378 -18.28 7.55 -23.03
CA LEU A 378 -17.68 8.57 -23.87
C LEU A 378 -18.34 8.56 -25.24
N ASP A 379 -18.81 9.73 -25.69
CA ASP A 379 -19.31 9.92 -27.05
C ASP A 379 -18.40 10.89 -27.80
N MET A 380 -18.18 10.63 -29.09
CA MET A 380 -17.27 11.44 -29.90
C MET A 380 -17.94 11.85 -31.19
N LYS A 381 -18.00 13.16 -31.41
CA LYS A 381 -18.48 13.79 -32.63
C LYS A 381 -17.39 14.72 -33.17
N ASP A 382 -16.96 14.46 -34.40
CA ASP A 382 -15.86 15.18 -35.05
C ASP A 382 -14.59 15.15 -34.18
N SER A 383 -14.15 16.30 -33.65
CA SER A 383 -13.01 16.41 -32.74
C SER A 383 -13.39 16.61 -31.28
N VAL A 384 -14.67 16.49 -30.92
CA VAL A 384 -15.16 16.75 -29.57
C VAL A 384 -15.61 15.44 -28.92
N ILE A 385 -15.02 15.15 -27.75
CA ILE A 385 -15.42 14.06 -26.87
C ILE A 385 -16.33 14.62 -25.78
N SER A 386 -17.54 14.07 -25.66
CA SER A 386 -18.48 14.34 -24.58
C SER A 386 -18.38 13.26 -23.51
N LEU A 387 -18.41 13.68 -22.26
CA LEU A 387 -18.41 12.85 -21.07
C LEU A 387 -19.36 13.45 -20.03
N LEU A 388 -19.58 12.79 -18.90
CA LEU A 388 -20.51 13.28 -17.87
C LEU A 388 -20.18 14.73 -17.47
N GLY A 389 -21.11 15.64 -17.79
CA GLY A 389 -21.04 17.06 -17.44
C GLY A 389 -19.93 17.87 -18.10
N ARG A 390 -19.17 17.32 -19.05
CA ARG A 390 -17.98 17.98 -19.65
C ARG A 390 -17.84 17.68 -21.15
N LYS A 391 -17.04 18.50 -21.83
CA LYS A 391 -16.61 18.28 -23.22
C LYS A 391 -15.13 18.61 -23.40
N VAL A 392 -14.45 17.85 -24.24
CA VAL A 392 -13.05 18.07 -24.61
C VAL A 392 -12.93 18.09 -26.13
N GLY A 393 -12.47 19.22 -26.69
CA GLY A 393 -12.09 19.32 -28.10
C GLY A 393 -10.62 18.94 -28.31
N ILE A 394 -10.31 18.24 -29.40
CA ILE A 394 -8.94 17.86 -29.79
C ILE A 394 -8.47 18.80 -30.91
N HIS A 395 -7.36 19.50 -30.69
CA HIS A 395 -6.71 20.35 -31.69
C HIS A 395 -5.88 19.51 -32.67
N LYS A 396 -5.53 20.07 -33.83
CA LYS A 396 -4.82 19.35 -34.93
C LYS A 396 -3.43 18.81 -34.56
N ASP A 397 -2.81 19.32 -33.49
CA ASP A 397 -1.55 18.80 -32.94
C ASP A 397 -1.73 17.66 -31.93
N GLY A 398 -2.97 17.34 -31.57
CA GLY A 398 -3.33 16.30 -30.60
C GLY A 398 -3.58 16.82 -29.18
N PHE A 399 -3.37 18.10 -28.89
CA PHE A 399 -3.60 18.69 -27.56
C PHE A 399 -5.04 19.21 -27.39
N PRO A 400 -5.48 19.54 -26.16
CA PRO A 400 -6.81 20.10 -25.93
C PRO A 400 -7.01 21.44 -26.67
N ALA A 401 -8.02 21.49 -27.54
CA ALA A 401 -8.48 22.72 -28.19
C ALA A 401 -9.33 23.59 -27.25
N GLN A 402 -10.18 22.95 -26.45
CA GLN A 402 -11.06 23.57 -25.45
C GLN A 402 -11.51 22.49 -24.47
N ILE A 403 -11.70 22.86 -23.21
CA ILE A 403 -12.34 22.03 -22.19
C ILE A 403 -13.53 22.81 -21.63
N GLN A 404 -14.70 22.18 -21.59
CA GLN A 404 -15.93 22.78 -21.10
C GLN A 404 -16.52 21.96 -19.96
N THR A 405 -17.12 22.65 -19.00
CA THR A 405 -17.90 22.08 -17.90
C THR A 405 -19.33 22.61 -17.94
N PHE A 406 -20.26 21.77 -17.52
CA PHE A 406 -21.69 22.03 -17.48
C PHE A 406 -22.25 21.92 -16.05
N PHE A 407 -21.41 21.76 -15.02
CA PHE A 407 -21.89 21.71 -13.63
C PHE A 407 -22.41 23.08 -13.17
N THR A 408 -23.51 23.10 -12.42
CA THR A 408 -24.00 24.36 -11.82
C THR A 408 -23.10 24.79 -10.64
N PRO A 409 -23.08 26.08 -10.26
CA PRO A 409 -22.29 26.55 -9.11
C PRO A 409 -22.64 25.88 -7.77
N GLU A 410 -23.88 25.41 -7.60
CA GLU A 410 -24.36 24.65 -6.45
C GLU A 410 -23.75 23.24 -6.38
N MET A 411 -23.20 22.74 -7.49
CA MET A 411 -22.61 21.40 -7.63
C MET A 411 -23.57 20.21 -7.54
N THR A 412 -24.87 20.45 -7.53
CA THR A 412 -25.90 19.40 -7.41
C THR A 412 -26.56 19.01 -8.73
N SER A 413 -26.30 19.73 -9.83
CA SER A 413 -26.92 19.45 -11.14
C SER A 413 -26.06 19.91 -12.33
N LEU A 414 -26.57 19.66 -13.54
CA LEU A 414 -25.98 20.09 -14.80
C LEU A 414 -26.82 21.20 -15.45
N SER A 415 -26.14 22.18 -16.03
CA SER A 415 -26.67 23.25 -16.87
C SER A 415 -26.56 22.89 -18.36
N ASN A 416 -27.36 23.54 -19.19
CA ASN A 416 -27.20 23.49 -20.65
C ASN A 416 -26.20 24.53 -21.16
N GLN A 417 -25.74 25.45 -20.30
CA GLN A 417 -24.73 26.45 -20.64
C GLN A 417 -23.33 25.95 -20.30
N ALA A 418 -22.43 26.02 -21.28
CA ALA A 418 -21.03 25.66 -21.10
C ALA A 418 -20.26 26.77 -20.37
N LYS A 419 -19.43 26.40 -19.41
CA LYS A 419 -18.36 27.23 -18.85
C LYS A 419 -17.03 26.73 -19.42
N ASN A 420 -16.30 27.60 -20.12
CA ASN A 420 -14.98 27.27 -20.65
C ASN A 420 -13.94 27.22 -19.53
N ILE A 421 -12.98 26.31 -19.65
CA ILE A 421 -11.81 26.23 -18.76
C ILE A 421 -10.58 26.87 -19.42
N LEU A 422 -10.47 26.82 -20.76
CA LEU A 422 -9.33 27.35 -21.50
C LEU A 422 -9.72 28.61 -22.29
N THR A 423 -8.85 29.62 -22.31
CA THR A 423 -9.03 30.81 -23.17
C THR A 423 -8.60 30.54 -24.61
N GLU A 424 -7.69 29.60 -24.82
CA GLU A 424 -7.17 29.17 -26.12
C GLU A 424 -6.64 27.72 -26.03
N PRO A 425 -6.31 27.04 -27.16
CA PRO A 425 -5.78 25.68 -27.13
C PRO A 425 -4.51 25.55 -26.28
N VAL A 426 -4.36 24.42 -25.59
CA VAL A 426 -3.09 24.03 -24.95
C VAL A 426 -2.03 23.82 -26.02
N HIS A 427 -0.84 24.38 -25.83
CA HIS A 427 0.21 24.33 -26.83
C HIS A 427 1.61 24.36 -26.21
N PHE A 428 2.58 23.87 -26.98
CA PHE A 428 4.00 24.01 -26.66
C PHE A 428 4.63 25.16 -27.45
N HIS A 429 5.61 25.80 -26.84
CA HIS A 429 6.60 26.63 -27.53
C HIS A 429 7.97 25.96 -27.48
N PHE A 430 8.71 26.05 -28.58
CA PHE A 430 10.08 25.57 -28.70
C PHE A 430 10.91 26.74 -29.19
N VAL A 431 11.66 27.37 -28.29
CA VAL A 431 12.42 28.58 -28.60
C VAL A 431 13.81 28.18 -29.07
N ALA A 432 14.14 28.51 -30.32
CA ALA A 432 15.45 28.22 -30.90
C ALA A 432 16.55 29.08 -30.25
N ALA A 433 17.82 28.74 -30.51
CA ALA A 433 18.97 29.49 -30.01
C ALA A 433 18.94 30.99 -30.36
N ASP A 434 18.36 31.37 -31.51
CA ASP A 434 18.20 32.77 -31.93
C ASP A 434 17.08 33.52 -31.17
N GLY A 435 16.34 32.84 -30.29
CA GLY A 435 15.24 33.40 -29.51
C GLY A 435 13.88 33.38 -30.20
N LYS A 436 13.77 32.83 -31.43
CA LYS A 436 12.49 32.71 -32.12
C LYS A 436 11.80 31.39 -31.78
N ASP A 437 10.48 31.44 -31.71
CA ASP A 437 9.67 30.24 -31.55
C ASP A 437 9.59 29.44 -32.86
N LEU A 438 9.75 28.12 -32.77
CA LEU A 438 9.74 27.21 -33.91
C LEU A 438 8.30 26.97 -34.38
N LYS A 439 8.06 27.10 -35.69
CA LYS A 439 6.74 26.88 -36.30
C LYS A 439 6.51 25.41 -36.62
N TRP A 440 5.54 24.78 -35.94
CA TRP A 440 5.19 23.38 -36.15
C TRP A 440 4.24 23.17 -37.35
N LYS A 441 4.54 22.16 -38.16
CA LYS A 441 3.62 21.58 -39.14
C LYS A 441 2.91 20.39 -38.50
N ASN A 442 1.58 20.50 -38.39
CA ASN A 442 0.76 19.49 -37.75
C ASN A 442 0.12 18.59 -38.80
N ASN A 443 0.26 17.27 -38.65
CA ASN A 443 -0.28 16.29 -39.61
C ASN A 443 -1.67 15.75 -39.19
N GLY A 444 -2.34 16.43 -38.25
CA GLY A 444 -3.60 15.98 -37.67
C GLY A 444 -3.44 14.87 -36.64
N TRP A 445 -4.57 14.49 -36.04
CA TRP A 445 -4.66 13.37 -35.11
C TRP A 445 -5.51 12.24 -35.71
N ARG A 446 -5.32 11.02 -35.18
CA ARG A 446 -6.14 9.84 -35.51
C ARG A 446 -6.41 9.02 -34.27
N LEU A 447 -7.59 8.39 -34.22
CA LEU A 447 -7.95 7.45 -33.16
C LEU A 447 -7.04 6.22 -33.18
N THR A 448 -6.75 5.71 -31.99
CA THR A 448 -6.06 4.44 -31.74
C THR A 448 -6.90 3.48 -30.91
N GLY A 449 -7.93 3.99 -30.21
CA GLY A 449 -8.90 3.18 -29.49
C GLY A 449 -10.16 3.97 -29.17
N LYS A 450 -11.31 3.28 -29.18
CA LYS A 450 -12.62 3.83 -28.80
C LYS A 450 -13.41 2.76 -28.07
N GLU A 451 -13.48 2.91 -26.75
CA GLU A 451 -14.25 2.08 -25.83
C GLU A 451 -15.19 2.97 -25.01
N ALA A 452 -16.20 2.38 -24.37
CA ALA A 452 -17.19 3.13 -23.59
C ALA A 452 -16.53 4.03 -22.51
N GLY A 453 -15.47 3.55 -21.87
CA GLY A 453 -14.78 4.26 -20.81
C GLY A 453 -13.48 4.95 -21.20
N LYS A 454 -12.98 4.77 -22.43
CA LYS A 454 -11.70 5.32 -22.87
C LYS A 454 -11.65 5.59 -24.37
N ILE A 455 -11.23 6.79 -24.75
CA ILE A 455 -10.90 7.14 -26.14
C ILE A 455 -9.43 7.54 -26.20
N SER A 456 -8.69 6.95 -27.15
CA SER A 456 -7.26 7.17 -27.33
C SER A 456 -6.98 7.64 -28.76
N TRP A 457 -6.03 8.57 -28.91
CA TRP A 457 -5.60 9.09 -30.20
C TRP A 457 -4.09 9.33 -30.24
N LYS A 458 -3.58 9.58 -31.45
CA LYS A 458 -2.22 10.02 -31.67
C LYS A 458 -2.12 11.09 -32.73
N ALA A 459 -1.11 11.95 -32.62
CA ALA A 459 -0.76 12.98 -33.58
C ALA A 459 0.74 13.00 -33.81
N SER A 460 1.17 13.50 -34.97
CA SER A 460 2.58 13.66 -35.30
C SER A 460 2.81 15.04 -35.90
N ASN A 461 3.72 15.78 -35.29
CA ASN A 461 4.04 17.16 -35.62
C ASN A 461 5.53 17.26 -35.95
N THR A 462 5.90 18.11 -36.88
CA THR A 462 7.30 18.30 -37.31
C THR A 462 7.65 19.77 -37.40
N THR A 463 8.89 20.11 -37.08
CA THR A 463 9.49 21.41 -37.36
C THR A 463 10.94 21.21 -37.79
N THR A 464 11.68 22.28 -38.09
CA THR A 464 13.09 22.19 -38.46
C THR A 464 13.89 21.47 -37.37
N GLY A 465 14.56 20.38 -37.73
CA GLY A 465 15.43 19.59 -36.83
C GLY A 465 14.71 18.75 -35.76
N LEU A 466 13.38 18.80 -35.66
CA LEU A 466 12.62 18.15 -34.57
C LEU A 466 11.34 17.46 -35.05
N LYS A 467 10.99 16.35 -34.38
CA LYS A 467 9.71 15.67 -34.50
C LYS A 467 9.06 15.53 -33.12
N MET A 468 7.75 15.73 -33.04
CA MET A 468 6.95 15.54 -31.83
C MET A 468 5.82 14.55 -32.12
N ASP A 469 5.87 13.38 -31.49
CA ASP A 469 4.81 12.38 -31.51
C ASP A 469 4.00 12.45 -30.20
N VAL A 470 2.70 12.68 -30.33
CA VAL A 470 1.77 12.79 -29.20
C VAL A 470 0.90 11.55 -29.18
N HIS A 471 0.92 10.80 -28.07
CA HIS A 471 -0.05 9.76 -27.76
C HIS A 471 -0.89 10.23 -26.58
N ALA A 472 -2.20 10.18 -26.71
CA ALA A 472 -3.09 10.68 -25.68
C ALA A 472 -4.33 9.81 -25.50
N SER A 473 -4.93 9.90 -24.31
CA SER A 473 -6.24 9.30 -24.06
C SER A 473 -7.06 10.14 -23.08
N LEU A 474 -8.38 10.03 -23.19
CA LEU A 474 -9.36 10.58 -22.26
C LEU A 474 -10.20 9.42 -21.72
N GLU A 475 -10.38 9.39 -20.41
CA GLU A 475 -11.25 8.42 -19.73
C GLU A 475 -12.56 9.06 -19.25
N PHE A 476 -13.57 8.22 -18.99
CA PHE A 476 -14.94 8.64 -18.64
C PHE A 476 -15.04 9.57 -17.43
N ASP A 477 -14.04 9.55 -16.54
CA ASP A 477 -13.97 10.36 -15.33
C ASP A 477 -13.33 11.73 -15.56
N GLY A 478 -12.81 12.02 -16.75
CA GLY A 478 -12.13 13.28 -17.08
C GLY A 478 -10.62 13.27 -16.85
N TYR A 479 -10.02 12.10 -16.58
CA TYR A 479 -8.56 11.94 -16.62
C TYR A 479 -8.05 11.90 -18.06
N MET A 480 -7.04 12.70 -18.35
CA MET A 480 -6.34 12.73 -19.63
C MET A 480 -4.87 12.38 -19.45
N ASP A 481 -4.40 11.44 -20.25
CA ASP A 481 -3.01 11.00 -20.30
C ASP A 481 -2.34 11.53 -21.57
N TYR A 482 -1.15 12.13 -21.45
CA TYR A 482 -0.34 12.56 -22.59
C TYR A 482 1.08 12.03 -22.49
N THR A 483 1.47 11.22 -23.48
CA THR A 483 2.87 10.92 -23.78
C THR A 483 3.34 11.79 -24.95
N VAL A 484 4.26 12.71 -24.69
CA VAL A 484 4.77 13.66 -25.71
C VAL A 484 6.24 13.36 -25.98
N LYS A 485 6.52 12.60 -27.03
CA LYS A 485 7.88 12.24 -27.43
C LYS A 485 8.44 13.26 -28.41
N VAL A 486 9.50 13.95 -28.02
CA VAL A 486 10.28 14.84 -28.89
C VAL A 486 11.54 14.11 -29.33
N THR A 487 11.80 14.05 -30.64
CA THR A 487 12.99 13.42 -31.22
C THR A 487 13.77 14.46 -32.02
N ALA A 488 15.07 14.57 -31.76
CA ALA A 488 15.98 15.38 -32.54
C ALA A 488 16.36 14.67 -33.84
N LEU A 489 16.00 15.28 -34.97
CA LEU A 489 16.33 14.77 -36.31
C LEU A 489 17.71 15.24 -36.79
N GLU A 490 18.20 16.31 -36.18
CA GLU A 490 19.49 16.98 -36.36
C GLU A 490 20.00 17.45 -35.00
N ASP A 491 21.24 17.94 -34.94
CA ASP A 491 21.73 18.62 -33.74
C ASP A 491 21.01 19.96 -33.58
N VAL A 492 20.36 20.17 -32.44
CA VAL A 492 19.53 21.36 -32.19
C VAL A 492 19.86 21.99 -30.84
N ALA A 493 19.96 23.32 -30.83
CA ALA A 493 20.09 24.12 -29.62
C ALA A 493 18.80 24.91 -29.37
N LEU A 494 18.23 24.75 -28.17
CA LEU A 494 16.97 25.35 -27.74
C LEU A 494 17.22 26.21 -26.51
N LYS A 495 16.68 27.42 -26.51
CA LYS A 495 16.66 28.31 -25.34
C LYS A 495 15.64 27.86 -24.30
N ASP A 496 14.51 27.32 -24.75
CA ASP A 496 13.48 26.78 -23.86
C ASP A 496 12.52 25.87 -24.62
N ILE A 497 11.86 24.99 -23.87
CA ILE A 497 10.67 24.25 -24.28
C ILE A 497 9.63 24.51 -23.19
N THR A 498 8.49 25.08 -23.56
CA THR A 498 7.43 25.40 -22.60
C THR A 498 6.10 24.79 -22.99
N LEU A 499 5.35 24.32 -21.99
CA LEU A 499 3.94 23.97 -22.10
C LEU A 499 3.11 25.09 -21.48
N HIS A 500 2.18 25.62 -22.28
CA HIS A 500 1.22 26.62 -21.84
C HIS A 500 -0.15 25.98 -21.58
N LEU A 501 -0.67 26.16 -20.37
CA LEU A 501 -2.08 25.90 -20.02
C LEU A 501 -2.76 27.26 -19.74
N PRO A 502 -3.44 27.85 -20.73
CA PRO A 502 -4.04 29.17 -20.61
C PRO A 502 -5.48 29.06 -20.08
N LEU A 503 -5.65 29.25 -18.76
CA LEU A 503 -6.93 29.06 -18.07
C LEU A 503 -7.78 30.34 -18.10
N GLU A 504 -9.10 30.17 -18.20
CA GLU A 504 -10.08 31.23 -17.97
C GLU A 504 -10.01 31.72 -16.53
N LYS A 505 -10.08 33.05 -16.31
CA LYS A 505 -10.03 33.63 -14.95
C LYS A 505 -11.14 33.08 -14.05
N THR A 506 -12.33 32.90 -14.60
CA THR A 506 -13.50 32.34 -13.91
C THR A 506 -13.38 30.84 -13.61
N ALA A 507 -12.37 30.16 -14.14
CA ALA A 507 -12.05 28.76 -13.88
C ALA A 507 -10.72 28.57 -13.14
N ALA A 508 -10.15 29.64 -12.58
CA ALA A 508 -8.85 29.63 -11.88
C ALA A 508 -8.83 30.57 -10.65
N LYS A 509 -9.95 30.58 -9.90
CA LYS A 509 -10.14 31.40 -8.69
C LYS A 509 -9.31 30.88 -7.50
N TYR A 510 -9.28 29.57 -7.36
CA TYR A 510 -8.63 28.82 -6.29
C TYR A 510 -7.44 28.03 -6.83
N MET A 511 -6.51 27.68 -5.94
CA MET A 511 -5.35 26.86 -6.24
C MET A 511 -4.92 26.02 -5.04
N MET A 512 -4.32 24.86 -5.31
CA MET A 512 -3.48 24.10 -4.38
C MET A 512 -2.33 23.41 -5.15
N GLY A 513 -1.31 22.94 -4.44
CA GLY A 513 -0.07 22.40 -5.02
C GLY A 513 1.02 23.47 -5.17
N LEU A 514 2.19 23.07 -5.67
CA LEU A 514 3.37 23.94 -5.83
C LEU A 514 3.71 24.73 -4.55
N ASN A 515 3.67 24.05 -3.41
CA ASN A 515 3.96 24.61 -2.09
C ASN A 515 2.96 25.69 -1.64
N GLN A 516 1.71 25.58 -2.10
CA GLN A 516 0.58 26.37 -1.62
C GLN A 516 -0.43 25.46 -0.91
N LYS A 517 -0.93 25.94 0.23
CA LYS A 517 -2.17 25.42 0.81
C LYS A 517 -3.34 25.75 -0.12
N GLY A 518 -4.40 24.96 -0.08
CA GLY A 518 -5.64 25.22 -0.80
C GLY A 518 -6.30 26.51 -0.34
N GLY A 519 -6.74 27.30 -1.31
CA GLY A 519 -7.42 28.56 -1.07
C GLY A 519 -7.44 29.43 -2.31
N ALA A 520 -7.62 30.73 -2.12
CA ALA A 520 -7.53 31.71 -3.21
C ALA A 520 -6.17 31.62 -3.92
N ARG A 521 -6.19 31.60 -5.26
CA ARG A 521 -4.97 31.52 -6.06
C ARG A 521 -4.10 32.76 -5.82
N PRO A 522 -2.80 32.61 -5.48
CA PRO A 522 -1.87 33.73 -5.43
C PRO A 522 -1.76 34.45 -6.79
N GLU A 523 -1.55 35.76 -6.77
CA GLU A 523 -1.45 36.57 -8.00
C GLU A 523 -0.40 36.03 -8.96
N LYS A 524 0.78 35.69 -8.41
CA LYS A 524 1.95 35.14 -9.12
C LYS A 524 2.57 33.98 -8.34
N ILE A 525 2.98 32.94 -9.06
CA ILE A 525 3.82 31.84 -8.58
C ILE A 525 5.08 31.76 -9.45
N ASP A 526 6.23 31.58 -8.81
CA ASP A 526 7.49 31.20 -9.43
C ASP A 526 8.03 30.00 -8.65
N TRP A 527 7.95 28.82 -9.26
CA TRP A 527 8.22 27.54 -8.61
C TRP A 527 9.34 26.79 -9.34
N LYS A 528 10.17 26.11 -8.55
CA LYS A 528 11.28 25.27 -8.99
C LYS A 528 11.17 23.87 -8.38
N TRP A 529 11.72 22.89 -9.09
CA TRP A 529 11.76 21.50 -8.64
C TRP A 529 12.57 21.35 -7.35
N ASP A 530 12.06 20.52 -6.43
CA ASP A 530 12.76 20.12 -5.19
C ASP A 530 12.31 18.70 -4.81
N VAL A 531 12.54 17.74 -5.72
CA VAL A 531 12.04 16.37 -5.54
C VAL A 531 12.67 15.67 -4.33
N GLN A 532 13.86 16.08 -3.89
CA GLN A 532 14.51 15.47 -2.73
C GLN A 532 13.76 15.73 -1.42
N HIS A 533 13.07 16.87 -1.32
CA HIS A 533 12.40 17.28 -0.08
C HIS A 533 10.89 17.50 -0.24
N LYS A 534 10.39 17.64 -1.48
CA LYS A 534 9.00 17.99 -1.76
C LYS A 534 8.37 17.06 -2.79
N ASN A 535 7.23 16.49 -2.42
CA ASN A 535 6.41 15.64 -3.27
C ASN A 535 5.50 16.53 -4.13
N GLN A 536 6.06 17.24 -5.10
CA GLN A 536 5.34 18.25 -5.88
C GLN A 536 5.73 18.16 -7.36
N ASP A 537 4.78 17.77 -8.21
CA ASP A 537 4.95 17.65 -9.67
C ASP A 537 3.87 18.42 -10.45
N GLY A 538 3.05 19.24 -9.77
CA GLY A 538 1.92 19.91 -10.39
C GLY A 538 1.04 20.73 -9.45
N ALA A 539 -0.08 21.23 -9.97
CA ALA A 539 -1.09 22.00 -9.24
C ALA A 539 -2.51 21.68 -9.71
N TRP A 540 -3.48 22.02 -8.87
CA TRP A 540 -4.88 22.19 -9.27
C TRP A 540 -5.24 23.66 -9.25
N LEU A 541 -5.89 24.13 -10.31
CA LEU A 541 -6.48 25.46 -10.41
C LEU A 541 -7.96 25.32 -10.76
N GLY A 542 -8.82 26.07 -10.08
CA GLY A 542 -10.25 25.90 -10.28
C GLY A 542 -11.13 26.96 -9.64
N ASP A 543 -12.41 26.85 -9.92
CA ASP A 543 -13.55 27.38 -9.20
C ASP A 543 -14.42 26.18 -8.76
N VAL A 544 -15.52 26.42 -8.06
CA VAL A 544 -16.32 25.32 -7.48
C VAL A 544 -16.88 24.37 -8.54
N ASN A 545 -17.25 24.87 -9.72
CA ASN A 545 -17.84 24.07 -10.80
C ASN A 545 -16.96 23.93 -12.06
N ALA A 546 -15.68 24.30 -11.98
CA ALA A 546 -14.74 24.25 -13.09
C ALA A 546 -13.30 24.14 -12.57
N GLY A 547 -12.48 23.20 -13.04
CA GLY A 547 -11.06 23.20 -12.68
C GLY A 547 -10.24 22.18 -13.45
N LEU A 548 -8.93 22.33 -13.32
CA LEU A 548 -7.94 21.52 -14.00
C LEU A 548 -6.79 21.25 -13.04
N GLN A 549 -6.54 19.97 -12.76
CA GLN A 549 -5.25 19.53 -12.23
C GLN A 549 -4.31 19.24 -13.39
N PHE A 550 -3.03 19.58 -13.25
CA PHE A 550 -1.97 19.09 -14.12
C PHE A 550 -0.83 18.51 -13.29
N THR A 551 -0.16 17.47 -13.82
CA THR A 551 1.08 16.90 -13.27
C THR A 551 2.09 16.67 -14.39
N LEU A 552 3.37 16.96 -14.15
CA LEU A 552 4.45 16.88 -15.14
C LEU A 552 5.38 15.70 -14.84
N ARG A 553 5.58 14.83 -15.82
CA ARG A 553 6.33 13.57 -15.69
C ARG A 553 7.16 13.28 -16.95
N ASP A 554 8.01 12.27 -16.89
CA ASP A 554 8.68 11.72 -18.07
C ASP A 554 8.54 10.18 -18.09
N GLU A 555 9.27 9.50 -18.97
CA GLU A 555 9.28 8.05 -19.11
C GLU A 555 9.89 7.31 -17.91
N HIS A 556 10.57 8.02 -17.00
CA HIS A 556 11.22 7.48 -15.83
C HIS A 556 10.35 7.55 -14.57
N TYR A 557 9.13 8.08 -14.66
CA TYR A 557 8.26 8.23 -13.50
C TYR A 557 8.06 6.89 -12.76
N VAL A 558 8.30 6.94 -11.46
CA VAL A 558 7.94 5.88 -10.52
C VAL A 558 7.19 6.53 -9.36
N ARG A 559 6.08 5.91 -8.94
CA ARG A 559 5.30 6.42 -7.81
C ARG A 559 6.17 6.47 -6.54
N PRO A 560 6.27 7.63 -5.86
CA PRO A 560 7.01 7.75 -4.60
C PRO A 560 6.30 6.99 -3.48
N LEU A 561 7.02 6.75 -2.38
CA LEU A 561 6.34 6.36 -1.13
C LEU A 561 5.61 7.58 -0.55
N ASN A 562 4.53 7.36 0.18
CA ASN A 562 3.75 8.41 0.84
C ASN A 562 3.54 8.09 2.33
N THR A 563 2.88 8.99 3.05
CA THR A 563 2.49 8.85 4.47
C THR A 563 3.63 8.39 5.38
N ASN A 564 4.48 9.33 5.78
CA ASN A 564 5.70 9.24 6.57
C ASN A 564 6.95 8.72 5.83
N PHE A 565 6.81 8.21 4.60
CA PHE A 565 7.89 7.49 3.92
C PHE A 565 8.41 8.18 2.64
N TYR A 566 7.93 9.39 2.30
CA TYR A 566 8.33 10.08 1.07
C TYR A 566 9.85 10.20 0.90
N LEU A 567 10.54 10.63 1.95
CA LEU A 567 12.00 10.81 1.93
C LEU A 567 12.80 9.51 1.75
N GLN A 568 12.17 8.34 1.86
CA GLN A 568 12.81 7.05 1.62
C GLN A 568 12.74 6.62 0.15
N LYS A 569 11.77 7.16 -0.60
CA LYS A 569 11.63 6.97 -2.06
C LYS A 569 10.94 8.21 -2.65
N PRO A 570 11.68 9.32 -2.83
CA PRO A 570 11.13 10.57 -3.35
C PRO A 570 10.76 10.47 -4.83
N LEU A 571 10.12 11.53 -5.34
CA LEU A 571 9.95 11.71 -6.78
C LEU A 571 11.31 11.70 -7.49
N LEU A 572 11.32 11.22 -8.74
CA LEU A 572 12.45 11.40 -9.63
C LEU A 572 12.29 12.72 -10.37
N LEU A 573 13.37 13.50 -10.48
CA LEU A 573 13.37 14.72 -11.27
C LEU A 573 13.21 14.35 -12.76
N PRO A 574 12.13 14.77 -13.45
CA PRO A 574 11.95 14.41 -14.84
C PRO A 574 13.07 15.01 -15.70
N VAL A 575 13.73 14.21 -16.53
CA VAL A 575 14.85 14.66 -17.36
C VAL A 575 14.40 15.75 -18.34
N SER A 576 13.20 15.58 -18.90
CA SER A 576 12.59 16.52 -19.84
C SER A 576 12.23 17.85 -19.17
N TRP A 577 11.49 17.84 -18.06
CA TRP A 577 10.98 19.04 -17.39
C TRP A 577 11.98 19.69 -16.45
N GLY A 578 12.69 18.91 -15.63
CA GLY A 578 13.61 19.43 -14.63
C GLY A 578 14.91 19.96 -15.22
N ASN A 579 15.44 19.26 -16.24
CA ASN A 579 16.64 19.65 -17.00
C ASN A 579 17.83 20.10 -16.11
N GLY A 580 18.11 19.34 -15.04
CA GLY A 580 19.17 19.72 -14.08
C GLY A 580 18.91 21.08 -13.43
N ASP A 581 17.73 21.23 -12.82
CA ASP A 581 17.25 22.42 -12.10
C ASP A 581 17.01 23.69 -12.94
N LYS A 582 17.18 23.61 -14.27
CA LYS A 582 16.87 24.72 -15.19
C LYS A 582 15.37 24.95 -15.36
N GLY A 583 14.56 23.88 -15.29
CA GLY A 583 13.11 23.97 -15.47
C GLY A 583 12.34 24.46 -14.24
N GLY A 584 11.04 24.66 -14.40
CA GLY A 584 10.13 25.11 -13.34
C GLY A 584 8.74 25.44 -13.85
N ILE A 585 7.93 26.06 -12.99
CA ILE A 585 6.55 26.48 -13.32
C ILE A 585 6.35 27.92 -12.87
N THR A 586 5.83 28.75 -13.76
CA THR A 586 5.30 30.07 -13.42
C THR A 586 3.79 30.09 -13.62
N ILE A 587 3.08 30.76 -12.73
CA ILE A 587 1.63 30.98 -12.85
C ILE A 587 1.33 32.44 -12.62
N GLY A 588 0.53 33.06 -13.48
CA GLY A 588 0.11 34.44 -13.30
C GLY A 588 -0.87 34.90 -14.37
N GLU A 589 -1.40 36.10 -14.18
CA GLU A 589 -2.23 36.73 -15.21
C GLU A 589 -1.38 37.14 -16.43
N LYS A 590 -1.81 36.74 -17.63
CA LYS A 590 -1.22 37.14 -18.91
C LYS A 590 -2.32 37.42 -19.92
N GLY A 591 -2.58 38.70 -20.19
CA GLY A 591 -3.70 39.11 -21.05
C GLY A 591 -5.04 38.69 -20.45
N LYS A 592 -5.80 37.86 -21.16
CA LYS A 592 -7.11 37.36 -20.68
C LYS A 592 -7.01 36.08 -19.84
N ALA A 593 -5.86 35.41 -19.84
CA ALA A 593 -5.68 34.11 -19.22
C ALA A 593 -5.00 34.21 -17.85
N ILE A 594 -5.27 33.22 -16.99
CA ILE A 594 -4.32 32.78 -15.97
C ILE A 594 -3.44 31.72 -16.64
N LEU A 595 -2.21 32.10 -16.96
CA LEU A 595 -1.29 31.22 -17.68
C LEU A 595 -0.49 30.39 -16.68
N VAL A 596 -0.60 29.07 -16.80
CA VAL A 596 0.43 28.15 -16.30
C VAL A 596 1.47 27.99 -17.40
N ASN A 597 2.71 28.40 -17.13
CA ASN A 597 3.85 28.24 -18.00
C ASN A 597 4.85 27.27 -17.35
N ALA A 598 4.84 26.02 -17.81
CA ALA A 598 5.78 24.98 -17.40
C ALA A 598 6.97 24.97 -18.37
N TYR A 599 8.16 25.35 -17.90
CA TYR A 599 9.34 25.55 -18.73
C TYR A 599 10.45 24.57 -18.37
N SER A 600 11.29 24.20 -19.34
CA SER A 600 12.43 23.28 -19.11
C SER A 600 13.79 23.97 -19.10
N GLY A 601 13.87 25.22 -19.56
CA GLY A 601 15.12 25.94 -19.75
C GLY A 601 15.96 25.44 -20.92
N GLU A 602 17.12 26.08 -21.11
CA GLU A 602 18.01 25.87 -22.25
C GLU A 602 18.63 24.47 -22.30
N ARG A 603 18.81 23.95 -23.52
CA ARG A 603 19.49 22.67 -23.77
C ARG A 603 19.89 22.47 -25.22
N THR A 604 20.80 21.53 -25.42
CA THR A 604 21.18 21.01 -26.74
C THR A 604 20.81 19.55 -26.84
N LEU A 605 20.25 19.15 -27.98
CA LEU A 605 19.97 17.76 -28.32
C LEU A 605 20.81 17.37 -29.53
N ARG A 606 21.40 16.18 -29.50
CA ARG A 606 22.08 15.57 -30.64
C ARG A 606 21.06 14.84 -31.51
N LYS A 607 21.38 14.68 -32.79
CA LYS A 607 20.60 13.82 -33.68
C LYS A 607 20.38 12.43 -33.07
N GLY A 608 19.13 12.02 -32.96
CA GLY A 608 18.71 10.75 -32.37
C GLY A 608 18.29 10.84 -30.89
N ASP A 609 18.61 11.94 -30.20
CA ASP A 609 18.18 12.14 -28.82
C ASP A 609 16.65 12.23 -28.73
N THR A 610 16.10 11.69 -27.64
CA THR A 610 14.67 11.73 -27.34
C THR A 610 14.39 12.27 -25.95
N LEU A 611 13.34 13.07 -25.83
CA LEU A 611 12.79 13.53 -24.55
C LEU A 611 11.30 13.22 -24.49
N TYR A 612 10.79 12.90 -23.31
CA TYR A 612 9.36 12.70 -23.08
C TYR A 612 8.80 13.76 -22.14
N PHE A 613 8.00 14.68 -22.68
CA PHE A 613 7.29 15.71 -21.93
C PHE A 613 5.91 15.20 -21.52
N ASN A 614 5.88 14.10 -20.76
CA ASN A 614 4.62 13.49 -20.35
C ASN A 614 3.90 14.40 -19.35
N PHE A 615 2.58 14.48 -19.46
CA PHE A 615 1.76 15.20 -18.49
C PHE A 615 0.38 14.58 -18.41
N HIS A 616 -0.27 14.77 -17.26
CA HIS A 616 -1.66 14.37 -17.08
C HIS A 616 -2.50 15.61 -16.80
N LEU A 617 -3.76 15.56 -17.22
CA LEU A 617 -4.77 16.54 -16.85
C LEU A 617 -5.93 15.82 -16.15
N ILE A 618 -6.46 16.39 -15.08
CA ILE A 618 -7.70 15.91 -14.45
C ILE A 618 -8.72 17.04 -14.46
N ILE A 619 -9.84 16.82 -15.15
CA ILE A 619 -10.90 17.82 -15.30
C ILE A 619 -11.90 17.68 -14.15
N THR A 620 -11.94 18.69 -13.28
CA THR A 620 -12.89 18.76 -12.16
C THR A 620 -14.03 19.72 -12.49
N PRO A 621 -15.23 19.52 -11.93
CA PRO A 621 -15.66 18.43 -11.06
C PRO A 621 -15.89 17.09 -11.77
N PHE A 622 -16.07 16.01 -11.00
CA PHE A 622 -16.22 14.65 -11.55
C PHE A 622 -17.68 14.25 -11.82
N HIS A 623 -18.57 14.52 -10.88
CA HIS A 623 -20.01 14.23 -10.97
C HIS A 623 -20.77 15.21 -10.06
N PRO A 624 -22.11 15.34 -10.19
CA PRO A 624 -22.87 16.13 -9.24
C PRO A 624 -22.77 15.52 -7.83
N ILE A 625 -22.84 16.37 -6.80
CA ILE A 625 -22.85 15.95 -5.42
C ILE A 625 -24.12 15.14 -5.12
N ASN A 626 -23.96 13.98 -4.47
CA ASN A 626 -25.07 13.23 -3.91
C ASN A 626 -25.34 13.67 -2.47
N THR A 627 -26.11 14.75 -2.31
CA THR A 627 -26.45 15.31 -1.00
C THR A 627 -27.30 14.35 -0.16
N ASP A 628 -28.22 13.59 -0.77
CA ASP A 628 -29.04 12.63 -0.05
C ASP A 628 -28.21 11.49 0.58
N PHE A 629 -27.13 11.07 -0.09
CA PHE A 629 -26.17 10.16 0.52
C PHE A 629 -25.47 10.81 1.72
N GLN A 630 -25.17 12.12 1.67
CA GLN A 630 -24.60 12.86 2.80
C GLN A 630 -25.52 12.81 4.03
N TRP A 631 -26.81 13.10 3.85
CA TRP A 631 -27.77 13.22 4.94
C TRP A 631 -28.16 11.87 5.57
N SER A 632 -28.24 10.81 4.75
CA SER A 632 -28.71 9.49 5.17
C SER A 632 -27.61 8.54 5.66
N THR A 633 -26.35 8.77 5.26
CA THR A 633 -25.23 7.89 5.62
C THR A 633 -24.50 8.41 6.85
N ARG A 634 -24.66 7.69 7.97
CA ARG A 634 -24.14 8.05 9.30
C ARG A 634 -23.14 7.00 9.75
N PHE A 635 -21.86 7.36 9.80
CA PHE A 635 -20.78 6.43 10.09
C PHE A 635 -20.56 6.23 11.59
N TYR A 636 -20.34 4.97 11.98
CA TYR A 636 -19.81 4.57 13.29
C TYR A 636 -18.42 3.94 13.12
N HIS A 637 -17.38 4.62 13.59
CA HIS A 637 -15.98 4.29 13.33
C HIS A 637 -15.32 3.47 14.46
N LYS A 638 -15.91 2.32 14.79
CA LYS A 638 -15.36 1.40 15.81
C LYS A 638 -16.01 0.02 15.73
N TYR A 639 -15.23 -1.03 15.98
CA TYR A 639 -15.77 -2.37 16.28
C TYR A 639 -16.42 -2.39 17.67
N ASN A 640 -17.74 -2.66 17.73
CA ASN A 640 -18.50 -2.66 18.98
C ASN A 640 -19.80 -3.48 18.83
N ASN A 641 -20.56 -3.62 19.91
CA ASN A 641 -21.89 -4.25 19.90
C ASN A 641 -22.85 -3.53 18.94
N LEU A 642 -23.48 -4.29 18.03
CA LEU A 642 -24.32 -3.75 16.95
C LEU A 642 -25.61 -3.08 17.43
N ASP A 643 -26.22 -3.55 18.53
CA ASP A 643 -27.42 -2.89 19.09
C ASP A 643 -27.07 -1.52 19.65
N SER A 644 -25.94 -1.43 20.34
CA SER A 644 -25.40 -0.16 20.84
C SER A 644 -25.10 0.79 19.69
N ILE A 645 -24.55 0.30 18.58
CA ILE A 645 -24.28 1.10 17.39
C ILE A 645 -25.60 1.60 16.79
N LYS A 646 -26.56 0.71 16.53
CA LYS A 646 -27.85 1.05 15.92
C LYS A 646 -28.61 2.08 16.74
N ALA A 647 -28.56 1.98 18.06
CA ALA A 647 -29.19 2.94 18.98
C ALA A 647 -28.63 4.38 18.85
N THR A 648 -27.45 4.57 18.26
CA THR A 648 -26.90 5.91 17.99
C THR A 648 -27.52 6.59 16.77
N GLY A 649 -28.26 5.85 15.93
CA GLY A 649 -28.75 6.31 14.63
C GLY A 649 -27.75 6.15 13.48
N ALA A 650 -26.61 5.49 13.71
CA ALA A 650 -25.67 5.13 12.65
C ALA A 650 -26.30 4.15 11.65
N THR A 651 -25.86 4.23 10.38
CA THR A 651 -26.33 3.37 9.29
C THR A 651 -25.20 2.56 8.66
N VAL A 652 -23.93 2.95 8.88
CA VAL A 652 -22.75 2.24 8.39
C VAL A 652 -21.70 2.13 9.48
N VAL A 653 -21.14 0.93 9.65
CA VAL A 653 -20.03 0.65 10.57
C VAL A 653 -18.72 0.59 9.80
N ASN A 654 -17.70 1.30 10.28
CA ASN A 654 -16.32 1.16 9.78
C ASN A 654 -15.52 0.36 10.80
N ILE A 655 -14.96 -0.76 10.35
CA ILE A 655 -14.10 -1.63 11.14
C ILE A 655 -12.65 -1.39 10.74
N HIS A 656 -11.86 -0.83 11.65
CA HIS A 656 -10.42 -0.67 11.46
C HIS A 656 -9.70 -2.03 11.47
N HIS A 657 -8.39 -2.08 11.22
CA HIS A 657 -7.58 -3.24 11.61
C HIS A 657 -7.24 -3.19 13.11
N GLY A 658 -6.59 -4.24 13.64
CA GLY A 658 -6.15 -4.30 15.04
C GLY A 658 -7.30 -4.56 16.03
N ASN A 659 -8.25 -5.41 15.66
CA ASN A 659 -9.32 -5.90 16.54
C ASN A 659 -9.65 -7.37 16.24
N ASP A 660 -10.50 -7.98 17.07
CA ASP A 660 -10.77 -9.42 17.05
C ASP A 660 -11.26 -10.00 15.72
N ILE A 661 -11.94 -9.20 14.89
CA ILE A 661 -12.49 -9.66 13.60
C ILE A 661 -11.62 -9.22 12.40
N ASN A 662 -10.75 -8.23 12.58
CA ASN A 662 -9.80 -7.75 11.56
C ASN A 662 -8.43 -7.42 12.20
N PRO A 663 -7.70 -8.40 12.76
CA PRO A 663 -6.51 -8.09 13.56
C PRO A 663 -5.30 -7.69 12.72
N TRP A 664 -5.16 -8.26 11.52
CA TRP A 664 -3.93 -8.21 10.73
C TRP A 664 -3.93 -7.05 9.72
N ILE A 665 -2.90 -6.20 9.78
CA ILE A 665 -2.70 -5.06 8.89
C ILE A 665 -2.70 -5.54 7.43
N ASN A 666 -3.70 -5.08 6.67
CA ASN A 666 -3.86 -5.36 5.24
C ASN A 666 -3.90 -6.86 4.87
N TYR A 667 -4.37 -7.72 5.80
CA TYR A 667 -4.48 -9.15 5.56
C TYR A 667 -5.75 -9.77 6.20
N PRO A 668 -6.96 -9.39 5.73
CA PRO A 668 -8.26 -9.72 6.35
C PRO A 668 -8.73 -11.16 6.07
N PHE A 669 -7.82 -12.13 5.99
CA PHE A 669 -8.11 -13.45 5.46
C PHE A 669 -7.96 -14.62 6.43
N ILE A 670 -7.48 -14.35 7.65
CA ILE A 670 -7.31 -15.38 8.68
C ILE A 670 -8.59 -15.47 9.51
N GLU A 671 -9.06 -14.35 10.06
CA GLU A 671 -10.25 -14.27 10.92
C GLU A 671 -11.57 -14.03 10.16
N TRP A 672 -11.59 -14.27 8.85
CA TRP A 672 -12.70 -13.91 7.96
C TRP A 672 -14.07 -14.46 8.39
N LYS A 673 -14.11 -15.61 9.08
CA LYS A 673 -15.37 -16.19 9.58
C LYS A 673 -16.00 -15.33 10.66
N LYS A 674 -15.20 -14.86 11.63
CA LYS A 674 -15.69 -13.97 12.69
C LYS A 674 -16.17 -12.65 12.10
N MET A 675 -15.44 -12.13 11.12
CA MET A 675 -15.84 -10.95 10.36
C MET A 675 -17.18 -11.16 9.65
N LYS A 676 -17.34 -12.31 8.97
CA LYS A 676 -18.60 -12.66 8.31
C LYS A 676 -19.76 -12.72 9.30
N ASP A 677 -19.60 -13.41 10.43
CA ASP A 677 -20.67 -13.57 11.42
C ASP A 677 -21.15 -12.21 11.94
N TYR A 678 -20.22 -11.28 12.21
CA TYR A 678 -20.53 -9.91 12.59
C TYR A 678 -21.27 -9.14 11.50
N ILE A 679 -20.83 -9.27 10.24
CA ILE A 679 -21.44 -8.60 9.09
C ILE A 679 -22.85 -9.13 8.81
N ASP A 680 -23.05 -10.45 8.85
CA ASP A 680 -24.36 -11.08 8.69
C ASP A 680 -25.35 -10.63 9.78
N GLU A 681 -24.87 -10.43 11.02
CA GLU A 681 -25.67 -9.82 12.08
C GLU A 681 -25.98 -8.34 11.81
N ALA A 682 -24.99 -7.56 11.36
CA ALA A 682 -25.17 -6.15 11.03
C ALA A 682 -26.22 -5.96 9.92
N HIS A 683 -26.15 -6.77 8.86
CA HIS A 683 -27.12 -6.78 7.77
C HIS A 683 -28.53 -7.10 8.24
N ARG A 684 -28.70 -8.11 9.10
CA ARG A 684 -30.02 -8.43 9.71
C ARG A 684 -30.59 -7.28 10.53
N LYS A 685 -29.73 -6.41 11.07
CA LYS A 685 -30.13 -5.20 11.80
C LYS A 685 -30.28 -3.97 10.90
N GLY A 686 -30.04 -4.08 9.59
CA GLY A 686 -30.15 -2.98 8.62
C GLY A 686 -28.94 -2.04 8.60
N LEU A 687 -27.80 -2.47 9.15
CA LEU A 687 -26.54 -1.74 9.11
C LEU A 687 -25.69 -2.25 7.95
N LYS A 688 -24.91 -1.37 7.33
CA LYS A 688 -23.84 -1.75 6.40
C LYS A 688 -22.51 -1.80 7.13
N VAL A 689 -21.55 -2.58 6.63
CA VAL A 689 -20.22 -2.72 7.23
C VAL A 689 -19.12 -2.56 6.19
N LYS A 690 -18.14 -1.72 6.51
CA LYS A 690 -16.89 -1.54 5.76
C LYS A 690 -15.71 -1.95 6.61
N ILE A 691 -14.63 -2.35 5.96
CA ILE A 691 -13.37 -2.71 6.64
C ILE A 691 -12.21 -1.83 6.16
N TYR A 692 -11.24 -1.62 7.03
CA TYR A 692 -9.91 -1.17 6.65
C TYR A 692 -9.19 -2.28 5.88
N ASN A 693 -8.76 -1.98 4.66
CA ASN A 693 -7.81 -2.79 3.90
C ASN A 693 -7.18 -1.95 2.79
N THR A 694 -5.86 -2.01 2.63
CA THR A 694 -5.09 -1.32 1.57
C THR A 694 -3.85 -2.16 1.22
N VAL A 695 -2.91 -1.61 0.45
CA VAL A 695 -1.67 -2.30 0.03
C VAL A 695 -0.40 -1.53 0.38
N ARG A 696 -0.49 -0.57 1.30
CA ARG A 696 0.65 0.26 1.72
C ARG A 696 1.73 -0.54 2.43
N GLU A 697 1.29 -1.48 3.25
CA GLU A 697 2.12 -2.34 4.09
C GLU A 697 1.44 -3.69 4.25
N LEU A 698 2.18 -4.72 4.67
CA LEU A 698 1.66 -6.07 4.80
C LEU A 698 2.12 -6.70 6.12
N SER A 699 1.16 -7.25 6.86
CA SER A 699 1.37 -8.00 8.12
C SER A 699 2.37 -9.15 7.97
N ASN A 700 3.18 -9.38 9.01
CA ASN A 700 4.03 -10.56 9.16
C ASN A 700 3.25 -11.88 9.27
N HIS A 701 1.93 -11.83 9.49
CA HIS A 701 1.05 -12.99 9.47
C HIS A 701 0.63 -13.41 8.04
N ALA A 702 1.01 -12.64 7.00
CA ALA A 702 0.73 -13.01 5.63
C ALA A 702 1.50 -14.28 5.21
N TRP A 703 0.77 -15.30 4.77
CA TRP A 703 1.35 -16.58 4.31
C TRP A 703 2.24 -16.41 3.08
N GLU A 704 1.99 -15.37 2.29
CA GLU A 704 2.71 -15.04 1.07
C GLU A 704 4.02 -14.27 1.29
N THR A 705 4.38 -13.91 2.53
CA THR A 705 5.58 -13.10 2.83
C THR A 705 6.85 -13.61 2.13
N PHE A 706 7.16 -14.90 2.27
CA PHE A 706 8.36 -15.50 1.65
C PHE A 706 8.27 -15.72 0.14
N PRO A 707 7.12 -16.15 -0.43
CA PRO A 707 6.88 -16.02 -1.86
C PRO A 707 7.16 -14.63 -2.42
N LEU A 708 6.64 -13.57 -1.78
CA LEU A 708 6.84 -12.20 -2.24
C LEU A 708 8.30 -11.77 -2.11
N ARG A 709 8.99 -12.15 -1.02
CA ARG A 709 10.43 -11.94 -0.85
C ARG A 709 11.28 -12.60 -1.94
N SER A 710 10.84 -13.72 -2.49
CA SER A 710 11.55 -14.41 -3.57
C SER A 710 11.55 -13.62 -4.89
N LEU A 711 10.72 -12.57 -5.00
CA LEU A 711 10.61 -11.67 -6.14
C LEU A 711 11.57 -10.46 -6.04
N GLY A 712 12.47 -10.45 -5.05
CA GLY A 712 13.33 -9.30 -4.77
C GLY A 712 12.52 -8.12 -4.25
N HIS A 713 12.71 -6.94 -4.86
CA HIS A 713 12.03 -5.70 -4.46
C HIS A 713 10.79 -5.36 -5.29
N GLU A 714 10.27 -6.34 -6.04
CA GLU A 714 9.05 -6.14 -6.81
C GLU A 714 7.89 -5.72 -5.89
N VAL A 715 7.78 -6.33 -4.69
CA VAL A 715 6.67 -6.09 -3.74
C VAL A 715 7.08 -5.35 -2.49
N TYR A 716 8.19 -5.71 -1.85
CA TYR A 716 8.65 -5.04 -0.63
C TYR A 716 9.75 -4.02 -0.92
N SER A 717 9.66 -2.85 -0.27
CA SER A 717 10.67 -1.81 -0.39
C SER A 717 11.99 -2.22 0.27
N PRO A 718 13.15 -1.96 -0.36
CA PRO A 718 14.45 -2.17 0.30
C PRO A 718 14.59 -1.23 1.50
N GLY A 719 15.34 -1.66 2.52
CA GLY A 719 15.53 -0.84 3.70
C GLY A 719 16.50 -1.44 4.73
N LYS A 720 16.71 -0.72 5.84
CA LYS A 720 17.71 -1.10 6.85
C LYS A 720 17.33 -2.33 7.68
N GLY A 721 16.08 -2.82 7.59
CA GLY A 721 15.52 -3.81 8.49
C GLY A 721 15.29 -3.25 9.91
N GLY A 722 15.07 -4.14 10.88
CA GLY A 722 14.81 -3.78 12.28
C GLY A 722 13.34 -3.93 12.67
N GLY A 723 12.84 -3.08 13.57
CA GLY A 723 11.45 -3.17 14.05
C GLY A 723 11.27 -4.25 15.14
N PHE A 724 10.09 -4.87 15.17
CA PHE A 724 9.74 -5.91 16.12
C PHE A 724 10.57 -7.20 15.90
N SER A 725 10.81 -7.96 16.97
CA SER A 725 11.73 -9.12 17.01
C SER A 725 11.45 -10.14 15.91
N TRP A 726 10.19 -10.45 15.61
CA TRP A 726 9.83 -11.40 14.56
C TRP A 726 10.40 -11.01 13.19
N LEU A 727 10.34 -9.73 12.82
CA LEU A 727 10.91 -9.25 11.54
C LEU A 727 12.42 -9.43 11.51
N GLN A 728 13.12 -9.16 12.61
CA GLN A 728 14.57 -9.33 12.71
C GLN A 728 14.99 -10.81 12.68
N GLU A 729 14.17 -11.69 13.26
CA GLU A 729 14.46 -13.12 13.40
C GLU A 729 14.16 -13.91 12.11
N HIS A 730 13.06 -13.57 11.42
CA HIS A 730 12.54 -14.36 10.31
C HIS A 730 12.67 -13.70 8.93
N VAL A 731 12.61 -12.37 8.88
CA VAL A 731 12.82 -11.60 7.63
C VAL A 731 14.30 -11.21 7.48
N ASP A 732 15.04 -11.15 8.59
CA ASP A 732 16.45 -10.77 8.71
C ASP A 732 16.71 -9.30 8.36
N SER A 733 16.78 -8.98 7.06
CA SER A 733 17.26 -7.69 6.59
C SER A 733 16.57 -7.26 5.29
N ASP A 734 16.88 -6.04 4.83
CA ASP A 734 16.49 -5.54 3.51
C ASP A 734 14.97 -5.34 3.34
N TYR A 735 14.40 -4.57 4.27
CA TYR A 735 13.01 -4.12 4.28
C TYR A 735 12.87 -2.82 5.10
N ILE A 736 11.72 -2.16 4.99
CA ILE A 736 11.33 -1.05 5.87
C ILE A 736 10.23 -1.56 6.82
N ALA A 737 10.50 -1.53 8.12
CA ALA A 737 9.50 -1.83 9.15
C ALA A 737 8.44 -0.72 9.19
N ALA A 738 7.17 -1.12 9.29
CA ALA A 738 6.02 -0.24 9.20
C ALA A 738 5.23 -0.21 10.52
N TRP A 739 3.91 0.00 10.46
CA TRP A 739 3.06 0.05 11.65
C TRP A 739 3.08 -1.28 12.42
N PHE A 740 2.95 -1.18 13.74
CA PHE A 740 2.86 -2.32 14.65
C PHE A 740 1.62 -2.20 15.53
N VAL A 741 0.90 -3.31 15.75
CA VAL A 741 -0.23 -3.38 16.68
C VAL A 741 0.19 -4.18 17.93
N PRO A 742 0.49 -3.52 19.06
CA PRO A 742 1.01 -4.20 20.25
C PRO A 742 0.16 -5.35 20.78
N GLU A 743 -1.17 -5.15 20.80
CA GLU A 743 -2.11 -6.12 21.36
C GLU A 743 -2.11 -7.46 20.59
N PHE A 744 -1.87 -7.41 19.27
CA PHE A 744 -1.82 -8.59 18.40
C PHE A 744 -0.39 -9.02 18.06
N LYS A 745 0.63 -8.25 18.48
CA LYS A 745 2.03 -8.39 18.05
C LYS A 745 2.19 -8.45 16.52
N ASP A 746 1.31 -7.75 15.81
CA ASP A 746 1.29 -7.70 14.34
C ASP A 746 2.26 -6.63 13.85
N ALA A 747 3.25 -7.04 13.05
CA ALA A 747 4.32 -6.18 12.55
C ALA A 747 4.28 -6.13 11.03
N ALA A 748 4.08 -4.94 10.46
CA ALA A 748 3.98 -4.79 9.01
C ALA A 748 5.31 -4.39 8.33
N ILE A 749 5.38 -4.67 7.03
CA ILE A 749 6.49 -4.30 6.13
C ILE A 749 5.96 -3.42 5.00
N ILE A 750 6.69 -2.35 4.64
CA ILE A 750 6.30 -1.42 3.57
C ILE A 750 6.42 -2.07 2.18
N ASN A 751 5.40 -1.86 1.34
CA ASN A 751 5.39 -2.28 -0.06
C ASN A 751 6.08 -1.26 -0.99
N SER A 752 6.51 -1.66 -2.19
CA SER A 752 7.39 -0.86 -3.08
C SER A 752 6.68 -0.02 -4.15
N GLY A 753 5.35 0.00 -4.17
CA GLY A 753 4.53 0.76 -5.13
C GLY A 753 3.79 -0.15 -6.11
N MET A 754 3.56 0.30 -7.36
CA MET A 754 2.72 -0.41 -8.33
C MET A 754 3.39 -1.69 -8.80
N ASN A 755 2.77 -2.83 -8.54
CA ASN A 755 3.27 -4.16 -8.87
C ASN A 755 2.12 -5.18 -8.83
N ARG A 756 2.41 -6.44 -9.13
CA ARG A 756 1.38 -7.48 -9.23
C ARG A 756 0.73 -7.90 -7.90
N TRP A 757 1.18 -7.40 -6.75
CA TRP A 757 0.43 -7.48 -5.48
C TRP A 757 -0.93 -6.77 -5.57
N HIS A 758 -1.06 -5.79 -6.47
CA HIS A 758 -2.33 -5.11 -6.72
C HIS A 758 -3.36 -6.04 -7.39
N ASN A 759 -2.90 -7.03 -8.17
CA ASN A 759 -3.79 -8.08 -8.67
C ASN A 759 -4.32 -8.96 -7.52
N TYR A 760 -3.44 -9.30 -6.56
CA TYR A 760 -3.84 -10.01 -5.34
C TYR A 760 -4.87 -9.22 -4.55
N TYR A 761 -4.65 -7.92 -4.38
CA TYR A 761 -5.56 -7.05 -3.64
C TYR A 761 -6.95 -6.98 -4.28
N VAL A 762 -7.04 -6.83 -5.61
CA VAL A 762 -8.32 -6.79 -6.33
C VAL A 762 -9.08 -8.12 -6.19
N GLU A 763 -8.41 -9.26 -6.35
CA GLU A 763 -9.01 -10.58 -6.13
C GLU A 763 -9.41 -10.79 -4.67
N GLY A 764 -8.59 -10.33 -3.73
CA GLY A 764 -8.89 -10.38 -2.30
C GLY A 764 -10.14 -9.58 -1.95
N MET A 765 -10.28 -8.37 -2.48
CA MET A 765 -11.49 -7.56 -2.30
C MET A 765 -12.72 -8.19 -2.94
N ASN A 766 -12.59 -8.74 -4.15
CA ASN A 766 -13.66 -9.50 -4.78
C ASN A 766 -14.09 -10.70 -3.91
N TRP A 767 -13.12 -11.46 -3.38
CA TRP A 767 -13.39 -12.60 -2.52
C TRP A 767 -14.10 -12.18 -1.23
N LEU A 768 -13.70 -11.07 -0.60
CA LEU A 768 -14.33 -10.55 0.61
C LEU A 768 -15.79 -10.11 0.35
N VAL A 769 -16.06 -9.46 -0.78
CA VAL A 769 -17.43 -9.10 -1.17
C VAL A 769 -18.29 -10.36 -1.31
N GLN A 770 -17.82 -11.34 -2.08
CA GLN A 770 -18.60 -12.54 -2.40
C GLN A 770 -18.76 -13.53 -1.24
N ASN A 771 -17.76 -13.63 -0.35
CA ASN A 771 -17.72 -14.67 0.68
C ASN A 771 -17.96 -14.14 2.10
N VAL A 772 -17.65 -12.87 2.36
CA VAL A 772 -17.79 -12.26 3.70
C VAL A 772 -18.95 -11.26 3.73
N GLY A 773 -19.24 -10.58 2.60
CA GLY A 773 -20.38 -9.67 2.48
C GLY A 773 -20.06 -8.22 2.86
N ILE A 774 -18.80 -7.79 2.77
CA ILE A 774 -18.46 -6.37 3.02
C ILE A 774 -19.24 -5.44 2.07
N ASP A 775 -19.72 -4.31 2.58
CA ASP A 775 -20.47 -3.31 1.80
C ASP A 775 -19.56 -2.25 1.15
N GLY A 776 -18.27 -2.31 1.45
CA GLY A 776 -17.32 -1.29 1.04
C GLY A 776 -16.02 -1.35 1.83
N ILE A 777 -15.21 -0.32 1.64
CA ILE A 777 -13.87 -0.23 2.21
C ILE A 777 -13.62 1.15 2.80
N TYR A 778 -12.93 1.17 3.92
CA TYR A 778 -12.36 2.36 4.53
C TYR A 778 -10.88 2.41 4.12
N LEU A 779 -10.50 3.48 3.40
CA LEU A 779 -9.11 3.70 3.01
C LEU A 779 -8.49 4.72 3.95
N ASP A 780 -7.35 4.37 4.53
CA ASP A 780 -6.55 5.22 5.39
C ASP A 780 -5.21 5.47 4.70
N ASP A 781 -5.17 6.58 3.97
CA ASP A 781 -4.21 6.81 2.90
C ASP A 781 -4.22 5.70 1.81
N VAL A 782 -3.59 5.97 0.67
CA VAL A 782 -3.62 5.05 -0.48
C VAL A 782 -2.24 4.92 -1.10
N ALA A 783 -1.77 3.68 -1.26
CA ALA A 783 -0.49 3.36 -1.89
C ALA A 783 -0.63 2.80 -3.32
N PHE A 784 -1.84 2.81 -3.88
CA PHE A 784 -2.15 2.35 -5.24
C PHE A 784 -2.67 3.45 -6.16
N ASP A 785 -2.73 3.21 -7.46
CA ASP A 785 -3.12 4.20 -8.46
C ASP A 785 -4.59 4.07 -8.93
N ARG A 786 -4.99 4.92 -9.88
CA ARG A 786 -6.34 4.87 -10.46
C ARG A 786 -6.66 3.59 -11.23
N VAL A 787 -5.68 2.88 -11.79
CA VAL A 787 -5.91 1.57 -12.42
C VAL A 787 -6.45 0.60 -11.37
N THR A 788 -5.78 0.53 -10.22
CA THR A 788 -6.24 -0.32 -9.12
C THR A 788 -7.58 0.17 -8.55
N MET A 789 -7.76 1.48 -8.33
CA MET A 789 -9.01 2.02 -7.79
C MET A 789 -10.24 1.68 -8.64
N LYS A 790 -10.15 1.79 -9.98
CA LYS A 790 -11.24 1.39 -10.89
C LYS A 790 -11.62 -0.07 -10.72
N ARG A 791 -10.62 -0.96 -10.63
CA ARG A 791 -10.82 -2.39 -10.44
C ARG A 791 -11.51 -2.69 -9.11
N ILE A 792 -11.07 -2.03 -8.04
CA ILE A 792 -11.67 -2.15 -6.70
C ILE A 792 -13.11 -1.65 -6.70
N LYS A 793 -13.38 -0.49 -7.30
CA LYS A 793 -14.75 0.03 -7.37
C LYS A 793 -15.67 -0.93 -8.11
N ARG A 794 -15.19 -1.55 -9.22
CA ARG A 794 -15.96 -2.56 -9.95
C ARG A 794 -16.21 -3.81 -9.12
N THR A 795 -15.23 -4.33 -8.40
CA THR A 795 -15.43 -5.53 -7.56
C THR A 795 -16.38 -5.25 -6.40
N LEU A 796 -16.31 -4.06 -5.81
CA LEU A 796 -17.17 -3.63 -4.71
C LEU A 796 -18.63 -3.37 -5.10
N THR A 797 -18.94 -3.14 -6.38
CA THR A 797 -20.31 -2.85 -6.87
C THR A 797 -20.94 -3.99 -7.66
N GLN A 798 -20.27 -5.14 -7.78
CA GLN A 798 -20.83 -6.31 -8.49
C GLN A 798 -22.14 -6.75 -7.86
N SER A 799 -23.03 -7.35 -8.66
CA SER A 799 -24.29 -7.92 -8.18
C SER A 799 -25.18 -6.98 -7.35
N GLY A 800 -25.03 -5.66 -7.55
CA GLY A 800 -25.80 -4.64 -6.83
C GLY A 800 -25.28 -4.32 -5.42
N HIS A 801 -24.06 -4.75 -5.07
CA HIS A 801 -23.44 -4.37 -3.80
C HIS A 801 -23.26 -2.84 -3.69
N PRO A 802 -23.34 -2.26 -2.47
CA PRO A 802 -23.29 -0.80 -2.29
C PRO A 802 -21.98 -0.14 -2.76
N GLY A 803 -20.87 -0.87 -2.63
CA GLY A 803 -19.52 -0.41 -2.95
C GLY A 803 -19.15 0.94 -2.35
N ILE A 804 -19.38 1.12 -1.05
CA ILE A 804 -19.13 2.37 -0.34
C ILE A 804 -17.65 2.53 -0.06
N ILE A 805 -17.01 3.54 -0.65
CA ILE A 805 -15.60 3.86 -0.42
C ILE A 805 -15.50 5.23 0.24
N ASP A 806 -14.79 5.33 1.36
CA ASP A 806 -14.37 6.63 1.89
C ASP A 806 -12.87 6.67 2.07
N LEU A 807 -12.31 7.86 1.89
CA LEU A 807 -10.88 8.10 1.99
C LEU A 807 -10.58 9.01 3.16
N HIS A 808 -9.87 8.46 4.14
CA HIS A 808 -9.17 9.18 5.17
C HIS A 808 -7.74 9.50 4.74
N SER A 809 -7.25 10.65 5.21
CA SER A 809 -5.87 11.07 5.07
C SER A 809 -5.53 11.98 6.24
N ALA A 810 -4.33 11.79 6.79
CA ALA A 810 -3.65 12.81 7.58
C ALA A 810 -3.25 13.99 6.67
N ASN A 811 -3.00 15.16 7.24
CA ASN A 811 -2.53 16.31 6.50
C ASN A 811 -1.08 16.08 6.03
N GLN A 812 -0.94 15.74 4.75
CA GLN A 812 0.34 15.45 4.10
C GLN A 812 1.18 16.72 3.87
N TYR A 813 0.68 17.89 4.24
CA TYR A 813 1.39 19.17 4.13
C TYR A 813 2.43 19.35 5.25
N ASN A 814 3.34 18.38 5.39
CA ASN A 814 4.38 18.33 6.41
C ASN A 814 5.71 17.81 5.82
N LYS A 815 6.79 17.86 6.61
CA LYS A 815 8.14 17.51 6.17
C LYS A 815 8.30 16.05 5.76
N SER A 816 7.67 15.11 6.48
CA SER A 816 7.84 13.67 6.23
C SER A 816 7.20 13.22 4.92
N ASP A 817 6.22 14.00 4.44
CA ASP A 817 5.40 13.73 3.26
C ASP A 817 5.70 14.66 2.07
N GLY A 818 6.69 15.54 2.24
CA GLY A 818 7.14 16.43 1.19
C GLY A 818 6.17 17.56 0.85
N PHE A 819 5.38 18.02 1.84
CA PHE A 819 4.48 19.17 1.70
C PHE A 819 3.51 19.07 0.50
N ILE A 820 2.97 17.87 0.24
CA ILE A 820 1.89 17.69 -0.74
C ILE A 820 0.54 17.87 -0.08
N ASN A 821 -0.43 18.49 -0.76
CA ASN A 821 -1.81 18.53 -0.28
C ASN A 821 -2.44 17.13 -0.41
N SER A 822 -3.19 16.66 0.58
CA SER A 822 -3.86 15.34 0.52
C SER A 822 -4.77 15.24 -0.70
N ALA A 823 -5.48 16.32 -1.06
CA ALA A 823 -6.29 16.35 -2.26
C ALA A 823 -5.45 16.24 -3.55
N MET A 824 -4.29 16.88 -3.64
CA MET A 824 -3.38 16.72 -4.80
C MET A 824 -2.85 15.29 -4.92
N LEU A 825 -2.50 14.66 -3.80
CA LEU A 825 -1.96 13.31 -3.75
C LEU A 825 -2.99 12.24 -4.21
N TYR A 826 -4.27 12.46 -3.92
CA TYR A 826 -5.31 11.45 -4.10
C TYR A 826 -6.42 11.81 -5.11
N MET A 827 -6.32 12.93 -5.81
CA MET A 827 -7.38 13.41 -6.72
C MET A 827 -7.79 12.38 -7.78
N GLU A 828 -6.86 11.56 -8.24
CA GLU A 828 -7.13 10.49 -9.22
C GLU A 828 -8.08 9.38 -8.69
N HIS A 829 -8.30 9.32 -7.37
CA HIS A 829 -9.22 8.37 -6.74
C HIS A 829 -10.61 8.95 -6.48
N PHE A 830 -10.73 10.28 -6.41
CA PHE A 830 -11.98 10.98 -6.06
C PHE A 830 -13.19 10.58 -6.91
N PRO A 831 -13.05 10.29 -8.23
CA PRO A 831 -14.15 9.77 -9.05
C PRO A 831 -14.89 8.54 -8.49
N TYR A 832 -14.25 7.78 -7.60
CA TYR A 832 -14.73 6.47 -7.15
C TYR A 832 -15.18 6.46 -5.68
N LEU A 833 -14.96 7.57 -4.99
CA LEU A 833 -15.26 7.74 -3.57
C LEU A 833 -16.72 8.14 -3.35
N ASN A 834 -17.23 7.82 -2.17
CA ASN A 834 -18.53 8.28 -1.68
C ASN A 834 -18.40 9.44 -0.70
N ARG A 835 -17.29 9.53 0.05
CA ARG A 835 -17.05 10.59 1.03
C ARG A 835 -15.55 10.78 1.29
N LEU A 836 -15.14 12.03 1.55
CA LEU A 836 -13.82 12.35 2.09
C LEU A 836 -13.88 12.43 3.61
N TRP A 837 -12.84 11.98 4.29
CA TRP A 837 -12.65 12.17 5.72
C TRP A 837 -11.22 12.60 6.01
N PHE A 838 -10.80 13.70 5.40
CA PHE A 838 -9.49 14.29 5.65
C PHE A 838 -9.52 14.96 7.00
N GLY A 839 -8.58 14.60 7.89
CA GLY A 839 -8.65 15.26 9.18
C GLY A 839 -7.55 15.10 10.21
N GLU A 840 -6.72 14.05 10.25
CA GLU A 840 -5.60 14.05 11.20
C GLU A 840 -4.62 15.20 10.85
N TYR A 841 -4.24 16.02 11.83
CA TYR A 841 -3.43 17.24 11.63
C TYR A 841 -4.06 18.35 10.75
N PHE A 842 -5.36 18.29 10.43
CA PHE A 842 -6.05 19.42 9.82
C PHE A 842 -6.49 20.42 10.89
N ASP A 843 -6.17 21.70 10.68
CA ASP A 843 -6.52 22.78 11.59
C ASP A 843 -7.84 23.43 11.16
N TYR A 844 -8.91 23.19 11.91
CA TYR A 844 -10.24 23.75 11.63
C TYR A 844 -10.44 25.15 12.22
N GLU A 845 -9.53 25.63 13.06
CA GLU A 845 -9.63 26.89 13.79
C GLU A 845 -8.87 28.02 13.10
N ASN A 846 -7.72 27.74 12.48
CA ASN A 846 -6.83 28.76 11.90
C ASN A 846 -6.68 28.69 10.37
N ASN A 847 -7.67 28.15 9.67
CA ASN A 847 -7.73 28.16 8.20
C ASN A 847 -8.95 28.93 7.68
N SER A 848 -8.87 29.41 6.44
CA SER A 848 -9.90 30.24 5.80
C SER A 848 -11.11 29.43 5.30
N PRO A 849 -12.25 30.07 4.98
CA PRO A 849 -13.34 29.41 4.28
C PRO A 849 -12.88 28.74 2.98
N ASP A 850 -12.03 29.40 2.20
CA ASP A 850 -11.52 28.83 0.94
C ASP A 850 -10.67 27.57 1.15
N PHE A 851 -9.94 27.45 2.26
CA PHE A 851 -9.24 26.22 2.62
C PHE A 851 -10.23 25.10 2.94
N PHE A 852 -11.30 25.37 3.70
CA PHE A 852 -12.36 24.37 3.92
C PHE A 852 -12.98 23.92 2.61
N LEU A 853 -13.27 24.86 1.71
CA LEU A 853 -13.86 24.56 0.40
C LEU A 853 -12.93 23.66 -0.45
N THR A 854 -11.64 23.98 -0.51
CA THR A 854 -10.69 23.33 -1.43
C THR A 854 -10.01 22.07 -0.86
N GLU A 855 -9.73 22.02 0.44
CA GLU A 855 -8.97 20.93 1.07
C GLU A 855 -9.81 20.02 1.98
N VAL A 856 -11.00 20.44 2.43
CA VAL A 856 -11.78 19.66 3.42
C VAL A 856 -13.13 19.17 2.86
N SER A 857 -13.84 20.02 2.13
CA SER A 857 -15.26 19.81 1.80
C SER A 857 -15.53 18.74 0.74
N GLY A 858 -14.61 18.55 -0.21
CA GLY A 858 -14.83 17.72 -1.40
C GLY A 858 -15.74 18.35 -2.48
N ILE A 859 -16.39 19.48 -2.20
CA ILE A 859 -17.44 20.08 -3.05
C ILE A 859 -16.93 20.41 -4.46
N PRO A 860 -15.76 21.04 -4.66
CA PRO A 860 -15.24 21.33 -6.01
C PRO A 860 -15.00 20.08 -6.88
N PHE A 861 -14.99 18.90 -6.26
CA PHE A 861 -14.72 17.62 -6.92
C PHE A 861 -15.99 16.79 -7.13
N GLY A 862 -17.14 17.23 -6.62
CA GLY A 862 -18.38 16.45 -6.65
C GLY A 862 -18.56 15.53 -5.45
N LEU A 863 -17.77 15.70 -4.40
CA LEU A 863 -17.83 14.92 -3.17
C LEU A 863 -18.34 15.77 -1.99
N MET A 864 -18.60 15.10 -0.87
CA MET A 864 -18.82 15.72 0.44
C MET A 864 -17.77 15.20 1.44
N GLY A 865 -17.58 15.96 2.52
CA GLY A 865 -16.58 15.68 3.55
C GLY A 865 -17.16 15.44 4.95
N GLU A 866 -16.27 15.03 5.85
CA GLU A 866 -16.43 14.96 7.30
C GLU A 866 -15.13 15.42 7.97
N MET A 867 -15.18 15.79 9.26
CA MET A 867 -14.02 16.26 10.03
C MET A 867 -13.57 15.22 11.08
N LEU A 868 -12.27 15.23 11.42
CA LEU A 868 -11.66 14.30 12.40
C LEU A 868 -11.00 15.00 13.60
N GLN A 869 -9.91 15.76 13.37
CA GLN A 869 -9.06 16.33 14.43
C GLN A 869 -9.90 17.08 15.47
N ASP A 870 -9.76 16.69 16.74
CA ASP A 870 -10.44 17.25 17.91
C ASP A 870 -11.99 17.27 17.83
N GLY A 871 -12.59 16.47 16.95
CA GLY A 871 -14.04 16.50 16.68
C GLY A 871 -14.47 17.58 15.68
N GLY A 872 -13.53 18.28 15.05
CA GLY A 872 -13.79 19.33 14.07
C GLY A 872 -14.35 20.62 14.66
N ASN A 873 -14.65 21.60 13.80
CA ASN A 873 -15.44 22.77 14.18
C ASN A 873 -16.88 22.60 13.65
N PRO A 874 -17.86 22.25 14.49
CA PRO A 874 -19.19 21.87 14.02
C PRO A 874 -19.93 23.02 13.34
N TRP A 875 -19.71 24.27 13.77
CA TRP A 875 -20.34 25.44 13.13
C TRP A 875 -19.78 25.66 11.73
N ARG A 876 -18.45 25.70 11.59
CA ARG A 876 -17.79 25.89 10.28
C ARG A 876 -18.03 24.71 9.35
N GLY A 877 -18.02 23.48 9.86
CA GLY A 877 -18.32 22.28 9.08
C GLY A 877 -19.71 22.31 8.46
N MET A 878 -20.72 22.77 9.20
CA MET A 878 -22.10 22.85 8.71
C MET A 878 -22.31 23.87 7.58
N VAL A 879 -21.43 24.87 7.42
CA VAL A 879 -21.43 25.74 6.23
C VAL A 879 -21.16 24.94 4.94
N TYR A 880 -20.55 23.77 5.03
CA TYR A 880 -20.27 22.85 3.92
C TYR A 880 -21.05 21.53 4.01
N GLY A 881 -22.04 21.42 4.91
CA GLY A 881 -22.81 20.20 5.11
C GLY A 881 -22.05 19.05 5.77
N MET A 882 -20.98 19.37 6.52
CA MET A 882 -20.12 18.39 7.16
C MET A 882 -20.36 18.29 8.67
N THR A 883 -20.21 17.08 9.21
CA THR A 883 -20.14 16.81 10.65
C THR A 883 -18.82 16.14 11.00
N SER A 884 -18.59 15.91 12.30
CA SER A 884 -17.60 14.92 12.74
C SER A 884 -18.10 13.50 12.55
N ARG A 885 -17.19 12.53 12.67
CA ARG A 885 -17.50 11.10 12.65
C ARG A 885 -17.42 10.52 14.06
N MET A 886 -18.44 9.75 14.46
CA MET A 886 -18.48 9.11 15.78
C MET A 886 -18.08 7.64 15.73
N PRO A 887 -17.62 7.03 16.84
CA PRO A 887 -16.91 7.68 17.93
C PRO A 887 -15.42 7.75 17.56
N TRP A 888 -14.90 8.95 17.25
CA TRP A 888 -13.45 9.13 17.12
C TRP A 888 -12.82 9.65 18.41
N SER A 889 -13.44 10.67 19.02
CA SER A 889 -13.06 11.25 20.31
C SER A 889 -14.30 11.57 21.14
N ASP A 890 -14.14 11.86 22.42
CA ASP A 890 -15.25 12.18 23.34
C ASP A 890 -16.09 13.39 22.87
N ASN A 891 -15.47 14.31 22.12
CA ASN A 891 -16.13 15.50 21.57
C ASN A 891 -16.75 15.27 20.18
N ALA A 892 -16.52 14.11 19.56
CA ALA A 892 -17.03 13.78 18.23
C ALA A 892 -18.44 13.17 18.30
N ASP A 893 -19.45 13.99 18.67
CA ASP A 893 -20.86 13.60 18.72
C ASP A 893 -21.74 14.41 17.73
N PRO A 894 -21.99 13.88 16.52
CA PRO A 894 -22.80 14.55 15.50
C PRO A 894 -24.32 14.35 15.70
N ARG A 895 -24.76 13.51 16.65
CA ARG A 895 -26.18 13.16 16.81
C ARG A 895 -27.11 14.36 17.06
N PRO A 896 -26.74 15.40 17.83
CA PRO A 896 -27.59 16.58 17.99
C PRO A 896 -27.86 17.31 16.65
N ILE A 897 -26.87 17.33 15.74
CA ILE A 897 -27.02 17.91 14.41
C ILE A 897 -27.87 16.99 13.53
N TRP A 898 -27.65 15.68 13.56
CA TRP A 898 -28.48 14.71 12.84
C TRP A 898 -29.95 14.81 13.22
N LYS A 899 -30.26 15.04 14.50
CA LYS A 899 -31.64 15.29 14.94
C LYS A 899 -32.25 16.52 14.26
N VAL A 900 -31.50 17.62 14.13
CA VAL A 900 -31.98 18.80 13.39
C VAL A 900 -32.19 18.47 11.93
N TRP A 901 -31.31 17.66 11.33
CA TRP A 901 -31.48 17.22 9.95
C TRP A 901 -32.77 16.41 9.76
N ASP A 902 -33.07 15.51 10.70
CA ASP A 902 -34.29 14.70 10.69
C ASP A 902 -35.54 15.58 10.90
N ASP A 903 -35.52 16.47 11.90
CA ASP A 903 -36.64 17.36 12.24
C ASP A 903 -36.94 18.39 11.13
N PHE A 904 -35.90 18.90 10.44
CA PHE A 904 -36.06 19.77 9.27
C PHE A 904 -36.46 18.98 8.01
N GLY A 905 -36.07 17.70 7.94
CA GLY A 905 -36.21 16.85 6.78
C GLY A 905 -35.18 17.19 5.69
N MET A 906 -33.88 17.05 5.97
CA MET A 906 -32.79 17.41 5.05
C MET A 906 -32.79 16.66 3.72
N GLN A 907 -33.34 15.45 3.68
CA GLN A 907 -33.40 14.67 2.43
C GLN A 907 -34.22 15.41 1.36
N GLY A 908 -33.65 15.50 0.15
CA GLY A 908 -34.18 16.24 -0.99
C GLY A 908 -34.06 17.76 -0.88
N ALA A 909 -33.35 18.30 0.12
CA ALA A 909 -33.12 19.74 0.22
C ALA A 909 -32.06 20.22 -0.80
N GLU A 910 -32.29 21.40 -1.37
CA GLU A 910 -31.34 22.06 -2.26
C GLU A 910 -30.26 22.78 -1.44
N MET A 911 -29.01 22.33 -1.54
CA MET A 911 -27.87 22.99 -0.91
C MET A 911 -27.37 24.13 -1.80
N ILE A 912 -27.39 25.35 -1.28
CA ILE A 912 -26.91 26.56 -1.96
C ILE A 912 -25.85 27.22 -1.08
N GLY A 913 -24.58 27.05 -1.46
CA GLY A 913 -23.44 27.52 -0.68
C GLY A 913 -23.17 29.02 -0.78
N TYR A 914 -22.39 29.56 0.16
CA TYR A 914 -21.97 30.96 0.13
C TYR A 914 -21.16 31.34 -1.12
N TRP A 915 -20.56 30.36 -1.80
CA TRP A 915 -19.82 30.54 -3.04
C TRP A 915 -20.72 30.74 -4.26
N VAL A 916 -22.02 30.47 -4.14
CA VAL A 916 -23.00 30.70 -5.21
C VAL A 916 -23.32 32.18 -5.27
N GLU A 917 -23.00 32.80 -6.41
CA GLU A 917 -23.12 34.25 -6.61
C GLU A 917 -24.54 34.78 -6.30
N ASN A 918 -25.57 34.05 -6.72
CA ASN A 918 -26.97 34.42 -6.52
C ASN A 918 -27.64 33.69 -5.34
N SER A 919 -26.88 33.36 -4.28
CA SER A 919 -27.47 32.77 -3.07
C SER A 919 -28.59 33.67 -2.51
N PRO A 920 -29.81 33.14 -2.26
CA PRO A 920 -30.95 33.91 -1.74
C PRO A 920 -30.76 34.46 -0.34
N VAL A 921 -29.82 33.91 0.44
CA VAL A 921 -29.52 34.39 1.79
C VAL A 921 -28.02 34.61 1.91
N LYS A 922 -27.65 35.85 2.24
CA LYS A 922 -26.27 36.25 2.50
C LYS A 922 -26.19 36.94 3.84
N THR A 923 -25.00 37.04 4.40
CA THR A 923 -24.75 37.94 5.53
C THR A 923 -24.16 39.25 5.01
N ASN A 924 -24.29 40.32 5.80
CA ASN A 924 -23.60 41.58 5.54
C ASN A 924 -22.11 41.57 5.93
N ASN A 925 -21.56 40.44 6.35
CA ASN A 925 -20.16 40.30 6.77
C ASN A 925 -19.53 39.07 6.10
N ALA A 926 -18.59 39.30 5.18
CA ALA A 926 -17.91 38.24 4.44
C ALA A 926 -17.12 37.25 5.32
N GLN A 927 -16.77 37.63 6.56
CA GLN A 927 -16.13 36.73 7.53
C GLN A 927 -17.13 35.81 8.24
N VAL A 928 -18.43 35.95 7.98
CA VAL A 928 -19.49 35.07 8.50
C VAL A 928 -20.33 34.56 7.33
N PRO A 929 -19.79 33.70 6.45
CA PRO A 929 -20.53 33.19 5.31
C PRO A 929 -21.75 32.37 5.74
N ALA A 930 -22.76 32.31 4.86
CA ALA A 930 -23.96 31.51 5.07
C ALA A 930 -24.23 30.58 3.87
N THR A 931 -24.55 29.33 4.17
CA THR A 931 -25.01 28.30 3.24
C THR A 931 -26.43 27.92 3.62
N ILE A 932 -27.29 27.71 2.63
CA ILE A 932 -28.69 27.35 2.87
C ILE A 932 -29.06 25.97 2.34
N TYR A 933 -30.02 25.34 2.99
CA TYR A 933 -30.66 24.09 2.58
C TYR A 933 -32.15 24.36 2.41
N LYS A 934 -32.59 24.52 1.17
CA LYS A 934 -33.97 24.93 0.84
C LYS A 934 -34.86 23.71 0.64
N LYS A 935 -36.05 23.74 1.27
CA LYS A 935 -37.07 22.69 1.13
C LYS A 935 -38.46 23.32 1.23
N GLY A 936 -39.31 23.13 0.21
CA GLY A 936 -40.57 23.85 -0.02
C GLY A 936 -41.23 24.52 1.20
N GLY A 937 -41.25 25.87 1.20
CA GLY A 937 -41.82 26.68 2.28
C GLY A 937 -40.94 26.84 3.53
N ALA A 938 -39.72 26.28 3.53
CA ALA A 938 -38.77 26.39 4.62
C ALA A 938 -37.31 26.43 4.12
N VAL A 939 -36.42 27.02 4.91
CA VAL A 939 -34.99 26.99 4.66
C VAL A 939 -34.20 26.86 5.95
N LEU A 940 -33.22 25.96 5.97
CA LEU A 940 -32.21 25.87 7.02
C LEU A 940 -31.00 26.68 6.58
N VAL A 941 -30.63 27.70 7.34
CA VAL A 941 -29.48 28.57 7.12
C VAL A 941 -28.38 28.16 8.10
N SER A 942 -27.22 27.77 7.58
CA SER A 942 -26.00 27.55 8.35
C SER A 942 -25.04 28.70 8.15
N LEU A 943 -24.63 29.35 9.24
CA LEU A 943 -23.63 30.41 9.23
C LEU A 943 -22.57 30.16 10.30
N ALA A 944 -21.32 30.56 10.06
CA ALA A 944 -20.24 30.45 11.04
C ALA A 944 -19.18 31.54 10.87
N SER A 945 -18.49 31.89 11.96
CA SER A 945 -17.56 33.01 12.02
C SER A 945 -16.10 32.60 11.81
N TRP A 946 -15.46 33.31 10.88
CA TRP A 946 -14.01 33.46 10.71
C TRP A 946 -13.51 34.84 11.15
N ALA A 947 -14.37 35.66 11.75
CA ALA A 947 -13.95 36.92 12.33
C ALA A 947 -13.03 36.67 13.52
N LYS A 948 -12.03 37.54 13.71
CA LYS A 948 -11.05 37.42 14.79
C LYS A 948 -11.67 37.58 16.18
N GLU A 949 -12.80 38.28 16.26
CA GLU A 949 -13.54 38.60 17.48
C GLU A 949 -15.03 38.28 17.32
N ASN A 950 -15.77 38.33 18.43
CA ASN A 950 -17.23 38.29 18.40
C ASN A 950 -17.77 39.43 17.51
N THR A 951 -18.79 39.13 16.71
CA THR A 951 -19.36 40.08 15.75
C THR A 951 -20.89 40.00 15.76
N THR A 952 -21.53 40.87 14.99
CA THR A 952 -22.97 40.86 14.76
C THR A 952 -23.23 40.96 13.26
N ILE A 953 -24.18 40.19 12.77
CA ILE A 953 -24.55 40.17 11.34
C ILE A 953 -26.03 40.48 11.15
N GLN A 954 -26.37 40.85 9.93
CA GLN A 954 -27.75 40.85 9.43
C GLN A 954 -27.84 39.91 8.23
N LEU A 955 -28.98 39.23 8.10
CA LEU A 955 -29.28 38.39 6.94
C LEU A 955 -29.88 39.26 5.84
N ASN A 956 -29.24 39.27 4.68
CA ASN A 956 -29.78 39.80 3.44
C ASN A 956 -30.55 38.68 2.74
N ILE A 957 -31.88 38.75 2.79
CA ILE A 957 -32.78 37.68 2.33
C ILE A 957 -33.57 38.13 1.09
N ASP A 958 -33.40 37.40 -0.01
CA ASP A 958 -34.29 37.47 -1.16
C ASP A 958 -35.51 36.57 -0.93
N TRP A 959 -36.53 37.15 -0.31
CA TRP A 959 -37.79 36.49 0.01
C TRP A 959 -38.50 35.90 -1.21
N LYS A 960 -38.38 36.56 -2.36
CA LYS A 960 -38.99 36.11 -3.61
C LYS A 960 -38.31 34.86 -4.13
N ALA A 961 -36.96 34.81 -4.11
CA ALA A 961 -36.21 33.63 -4.50
C ALA A 961 -36.41 32.45 -3.53
N LEU A 962 -36.68 32.72 -2.26
CA LEU A 962 -37.06 31.70 -1.28
C LEU A 962 -38.51 31.20 -1.44
N GLY A 963 -39.41 32.06 -1.93
CA GLY A 963 -40.85 31.78 -1.97
C GLY A 963 -41.50 31.84 -0.59
N ILE A 964 -40.97 32.67 0.32
CA ILE A 964 -41.48 32.85 1.69
C ILE A 964 -42.02 34.28 1.82
N ASP A 965 -43.21 34.43 2.38
CA ASP A 965 -43.83 35.74 2.64
C ASP A 965 -43.13 36.43 3.84
N PRO A 966 -42.42 37.56 3.64
CA PRO A 966 -41.68 38.23 4.71
C PRO A 966 -42.59 38.73 5.85
N ALA A 967 -43.89 38.95 5.60
CA ALA A 967 -44.83 39.38 6.63
C ALA A 967 -45.20 38.25 7.61
N ARG A 968 -45.02 37.00 7.18
CA ARG A 968 -45.35 35.80 7.96
C ARG A 968 -44.11 35.00 8.38
N ALA A 969 -42.95 35.37 7.85
CA ALA A 969 -41.71 34.67 8.05
C ALA A 969 -41.26 34.69 9.51
N VAL A 970 -40.84 33.53 10.03
CA VAL A 970 -40.26 33.40 11.36
C VAL A 970 -38.85 32.82 11.25
N ILE A 971 -37.86 33.50 11.86
CA ILE A 971 -36.48 33.02 11.93
C ILE A 971 -36.24 32.42 13.32
N THR A 972 -36.01 31.11 13.37
CA THR A 972 -35.81 30.37 14.62
C THR A 972 -34.47 29.66 14.67
N ALA A 973 -33.74 29.83 15.75
CA ALA A 973 -32.63 28.97 16.15
C ALA A 973 -33.21 27.85 17.03
N PRO A 974 -33.29 26.59 16.57
CA PRO A 974 -33.64 25.49 17.47
C PRO A 974 -32.57 25.32 18.56
N ALA A 975 -32.95 24.85 19.74
CA ALA A 975 -31.97 24.47 20.77
C ALA A 975 -31.23 23.19 20.34
N ILE A 976 -29.90 23.24 20.31
CA ILE A 976 -29.06 22.12 19.89
C ILE A 976 -27.97 21.93 20.93
N ARG A 977 -27.98 20.77 21.61
CA ARG A 977 -27.01 20.44 22.66
C ARG A 977 -25.58 20.61 22.15
N ASN A 978 -24.77 21.34 22.93
CA ASN A 978 -23.36 21.65 22.65
C ASN A 978 -23.10 22.46 21.36
N PHE A 979 -24.13 23.07 20.76
CA PHE A 979 -24.00 23.85 19.53
C PHE A 979 -24.63 25.25 19.64
N GLN A 980 -25.89 25.36 20.06
CA GLN A 980 -26.57 26.66 20.21
C GLN A 980 -27.77 26.59 21.17
N ASP A 981 -28.12 27.73 21.77
CA ASP A 981 -29.34 27.88 22.56
C ASP A 981 -30.56 28.17 21.66
N GLY A 982 -31.76 27.83 22.15
CA GLY A 982 -33.01 28.13 21.43
C GLY A 982 -33.30 29.63 21.42
N ARG A 983 -33.60 30.21 20.24
CA ARG A 983 -33.91 31.64 20.11
C ARG A 983 -34.79 31.93 18.89
N THR A 984 -35.60 32.98 18.95
CA THR A 984 -36.31 33.53 17.78
C THR A 984 -35.75 34.91 17.46
N PHE A 985 -35.57 35.19 16.16
CA PHE A 985 -35.10 36.48 15.65
C PHE A 985 -36.18 37.11 14.78
N GLY A 986 -36.36 38.41 14.89
CA GLY A 986 -37.13 39.17 13.90
C GLY A 986 -36.35 39.26 12.58
N LYS A 987 -37.06 39.45 11.46
CA LYS A 987 -36.46 39.48 10.11
C LYS A 987 -35.33 40.51 9.94
N ASP A 988 -35.38 41.63 10.66
CA ASP A 988 -34.39 42.72 10.62
C ASP A 988 -33.52 42.76 11.89
N THR A 989 -33.65 41.78 12.79
CA THR A 989 -32.92 41.78 14.07
C THR A 989 -31.46 41.38 13.85
N PRO A 990 -30.48 42.16 14.34
CA PRO A 990 -29.07 41.75 14.30
C PRO A 990 -28.83 40.44 15.06
N ILE A 991 -28.05 39.54 14.47
CA ILE A 991 -27.74 38.22 15.02
C ILE A 991 -26.32 38.25 15.59
N PRO A 992 -26.13 38.05 16.91
CA PRO A 992 -24.80 37.98 17.50
C PRO A 992 -24.12 36.67 17.13
N VAL A 993 -22.85 36.72 16.71
CA VAL A 993 -22.07 35.55 16.33
C VAL A 993 -20.75 35.58 17.09
N ALA A 994 -20.53 34.60 17.95
CA ALA A 994 -19.27 34.48 18.68
C ALA A 994 -18.13 34.02 17.76
N LYS A 995 -16.90 34.38 18.11
CA LYS A 995 -15.67 33.92 17.46
C LYS A 995 -15.68 32.39 17.33
N ASN A 996 -15.33 31.90 16.14
CA ASN A 996 -15.25 30.47 15.78
C ASN A 996 -16.56 29.66 15.94
N LYS A 997 -17.69 30.33 16.22
CA LYS A 997 -19.02 29.72 16.34
C LYS A 997 -19.96 30.22 15.25
N GLY A 998 -21.22 29.81 15.32
CA GLY A 998 -22.21 30.07 14.29
C GLY A 998 -23.62 29.76 14.75
N TRP A 999 -24.54 29.68 13.79
CA TRP A 999 -25.94 29.34 14.01
C TRP A 999 -26.47 28.43 12.91
N LEU A 1000 -27.36 27.52 13.28
CA LEU A 1000 -28.34 26.89 12.40
C LEU A 1000 -29.69 27.57 12.64
N LEU A 1001 -30.22 28.24 11.61
CA LEU A 1001 -31.47 28.97 11.67
C LEU A 1001 -32.48 28.34 10.72
N ILE A 1002 -33.74 28.22 11.13
CA ILE A 1002 -34.84 27.78 10.29
C ILE A 1002 -35.73 28.99 10.00
N ILE A 1003 -35.93 29.28 8.72
CA ILE A 1003 -36.87 30.29 8.23
C ILE A 1003 -38.05 29.57 7.61
N LYS A 1004 -39.26 29.93 8.01
CA LYS A 1004 -40.54 29.38 7.52
C LYS A 1004 -41.54 30.50 7.29
#